data_AF-A0A8B6GJJ6-F1
#
_entry.id   AF-A0A8B6GJJ6-F1
#
_cell.length_a   1.000
_cell.length_b   1.000
_cell.length_c   1.000
_cell.angle_alpha   90.00
_cell.angle_beta   90.00
_cell.angle_gamma   90.00
#
_symmetry.space_group_name_H-M   'P 1'
#
loop_
_entity.id
_entity.type
_entity.pdbx_description
1 polymer ?
#
loop_
_entity_poly.entity_id
_entity_poly.type
_entity_poly.pdbx_seq_one_letter_code
_entity_poly.pdbx_strand_id
1 'polypeptide(L)'
;MTDIGDGTEAEDWMQHKNLVKPEDQLDLNEGQLKEEFTRILTANNPHAPQNIVRYSFKERQYKQTSSVDQLAIHFALDGNMIHKESDEAKRQRARLGIPEAVPSEHAGSEGGEATPAAGAAEGEEQAKEEAAEEAKDGAATPAPGEGESTGSKKLTNQFNYSERASQTYNNPYRERGTATEPPPRATFSGNVTQWDIFDAYQEDFEKQEKSKEKKVVPGRREEEKTRKKLTITETQGEDISRLNKASKIVERMVNQNTFDDIAQDFKYWEDPSDEYRENEGTLLPLWRFTYEKAKKLAVTSLCWNPKYKDLFAVSFGSYDFMKQGNGMILFNSMKNPSFPEFVYETDSGVMCLDLHPEHPYLIAVGFYDGSVGIFNVERKEPVHRCTAKNGKHTDPVWQVRWQADDLENNHNFYSVSSDGRIVHWTIIKNELTYQDVICLTLPDTTAEGPDGTKVNTVGCGTAFDFHRKNDYLFLVGTEEGKIHMCSKAYTSQFLDSVDAHNMAVYKVRWNPYHPNIYVTCSADWTVKIWEMSSKTSIDKSDTSNDANSRKPLFTFDLNNSVGDVAWSPYSSTVFAAVTADGKVFIYDLHINKYEPLCEQMVAQKKKTKLTHIEFNPVYPMVIVGDDRGNVTSLKLSPNLRKMPKEKKGAPPMDPKQKEENEIAKLEKLLSMVREPPVDSVKK
;
A
#
# COMPACT_ATOMS: atom_id res chain seq x y z
N MET A 1 -80.39 3.16 -40.24
CA MET A 1 -80.02 2.31 -41.39
C MET A 1 -80.84 1.03 -41.27
N THR A 2 -81.31 0.46 -42.37
CA THR A 2 -82.05 -0.82 -42.39
C THR A 2 -81.08 -1.98 -42.09
N ASP A 3 -81.52 -3.17 -41.68
CA ASP A 3 -82.20 -4.14 -42.57
C ASP A 3 -83.16 -5.09 -41.86
N ILE A 4 -83.90 -5.83 -42.69
CA ILE A 4 -84.90 -6.84 -42.32
C ILE A 4 -84.37 -8.21 -42.76
N GLY A 5 -84.50 -9.21 -41.88
CA GLY A 5 -84.22 -10.62 -42.12
C GLY A 5 -84.80 -11.38 -40.93
N ASP A 6 -86.07 -11.75 -40.93
CA ASP A 6 -86.71 -12.81 -41.75
C ASP A 6 -86.34 -14.21 -41.22
N GLY A 7 -87.34 -15.10 -41.10
CA GLY A 7 -87.37 -16.06 -40.00
C GLY A 7 -87.38 -17.54 -40.37
N THR A 8 -86.58 -18.33 -39.64
CA THR A 8 -86.69 -19.81 -39.57
C THR A 8 -86.12 -20.35 -38.24
N GLU A 9 -86.90 -20.33 -37.15
CA GLU A 9 -86.53 -20.93 -35.84
C GLU A 9 -87.50 -22.08 -35.42
N ALA A 10 -87.95 -22.87 -36.39
CA ALA A 10 -88.91 -23.96 -36.15
C ALA A 10 -88.26 -25.31 -35.78
N GLU A 11 -86.95 -25.50 -35.98
CA GLU A 11 -86.30 -26.83 -35.90
C GLU A 11 -85.29 -27.01 -34.75
N ASP A 12 -84.86 -25.94 -34.07
CA ASP A 12 -83.75 -26.02 -33.09
C ASP A 12 -84.15 -26.64 -31.72
N TRP A 13 -85.41 -27.08 -31.59
CA TRP A 13 -85.98 -27.65 -30.36
C TRP A 13 -85.64 -29.12 -30.10
N MET A 14 -84.86 -29.77 -30.98
CA MET A 14 -84.48 -31.21 -30.85
C MET A 14 -82.99 -31.48 -30.59
N GLN A 15 -82.20 -30.48 -30.19
CA GLN A 15 -80.84 -30.73 -29.66
C GLN A 15 -80.85 -31.04 -28.16
N HIS A 16 -80.12 -32.08 -27.75
CA HIS A 16 -79.95 -32.43 -26.33
C HIS A 16 -79.17 -31.31 -25.61
N LYS A 17 -79.81 -30.67 -24.62
CA LYS A 17 -79.19 -29.58 -23.84
C LYS A 17 -78.08 -30.12 -22.93
N ASN A 18 -76.83 -29.96 -23.36
CA ASN A 18 -75.67 -30.13 -22.50
C ASN A 18 -75.72 -29.11 -21.35
N LEU A 19 -75.56 -29.55 -20.10
CA LEU A 19 -75.38 -28.64 -18.97
C LEU A 19 -73.96 -28.05 -19.04
N VAL A 20 -73.88 -26.79 -19.45
CA VAL A 20 -72.67 -25.97 -19.29
C VAL A 20 -72.66 -25.41 -17.87
N LYS A 21 -71.62 -25.73 -17.08
CA LYS A 21 -71.37 -25.07 -15.79
C LYS A 21 -70.87 -23.64 -16.06
N PRO A 22 -71.49 -22.57 -15.54
CA PRO A 22 -70.97 -21.21 -15.67
C PRO A 22 -69.60 -21.07 -15.01
N GLU A 23 -68.72 -20.26 -15.60
CA GLU A 23 -67.32 -20.14 -15.15
C GLU A 23 -67.20 -19.56 -13.73
N ASP A 24 -68.11 -18.66 -13.33
CA ASP A 24 -68.15 -18.04 -12.00
C ASP A 24 -68.74 -18.93 -10.88
N GLN A 25 -69.18 -20.17 -11.19
CA GLN A 25 -69.82 -21.02 -10.19
C GLN A 25 -68.82 -21.70 -9.26
N LEU A 26 -68.72 -21.20 -8.02
CA LEU A 26 -67.91 -21.77 -6.92
C LEU A 26 -68.05 -23.29 -6.81
N ASP A 27 -66.90 -23.96 -6.66
CA ASP A 27 -66.84 -25.38 -6.28
C ASP A 27 -67.02 -25.53 -4.77
N LEU A 28 -68.13 -26.16 -4.38
CA LEU A 28 -68.51 -26.44 -2.99
C LEU A 28 -68.18 -27.88 -2.63
N ASN A 29 -67.72 -28.11 -1.40
CA ASN A 29 -67.45 -29.48 -0.92
C ASN A 29 -68.75 -30.26 -0.72
N GLU A 30 -68.68 -31.61 -0.79
CA GLU A 30 -69.86 -32.50 -0.68
C GLU A 30 -70.77 -32.24 0.54
N GLY A 31 -70.23 -31.75 1.66
CA GLY A 31 -71.01 -31.40 2.83
C GLY A 31 -71.91 -30.17 2.63
N GLN A 32 -71.40 -29.16 1.92
CA GLN A 32 -72.16 -27.93 1.57
C GLN A 32 -73.16 -28.21 0.44
N LEU A 33 -72.84 -29.15 -0.46
CA LEU A 33 -73.72 -29.59 -1.54
C LEU A 33 -74.95 -30.37 -1.04
N LYS A 34 -74.98 -30.74 0.25
CA LYS A 34 -76.08 -31.45 0.94
C LYS A 34 -76.85 -30.55 1.92
N GLU A 35 -76.59 -29.23 1.94
CA GLU A 35 -77.25 -28.27 2.82
C GLU A 35 -78.57 -27.74 2.22
N GLU A 36 -79.71 -28.12 2.79
CA GLU A 36 -81.05 -27.77 2.26
C GLU A 36 -81.47 -26.33 2.63
N PHE A 37 -81.15 -25.37 1.78
CA PHE A 37 -81.57 -23.97 1.95
C PHE A 37 -83.05 -23.76 1.65
N THR A 38 -83.88 -23.67 2.71
CA THR A 38 -85.32 -23.39 2.60
C THR A 38 -85.58 -21.95 2.16
N ARG A 39 -85.74 -21.71 0.84
CA ARG A 39 -85.99 -20.38 0.27
C ARG A 39 -87.47 -20.00 0.33
N ILE A 40 -87.81 -19.03 1.17
CA ILE A 40 -89.15 -18.43 1.21
C ILE A 40 -89.26 -17.39 0.08
N LEU A 41 -90.16 -17.61 -0.88
CA LEU A 41 -90.45 -16.64 -1.94
C LEU A 41 -91.29 -15.49 -1.36
N THR A 42 -90.75 -14.26 -1.43
CA THR A 42 -91.45 -13.02 -1.08
C THR A 42 -91.65 -12.17 -2.33
N ALA A 43 -92.81 -11.53 -2.45
CA ALA A 43 -93.18 -10.70 -3.62
C ALA A 43 -92.56 -9.28 -3.55
N ASN A 44 -91.30 -9.20 -3.14
CA ASN A 44 -90.57 -7.93 -3.02
C ASN A 44 -89.92 -7.55 -4.36
N ASN A 45 -89.98 -6.27 -4.71
CA ASN A 45 -89.45 -5.75 -5.97
C ASN A 45 -87.97 -5.39 -5.81
N PRO A 46 -87.03 -6.01 -6.57
CA PRO A 46 -85.60 -5.77 -6.41
C PRO A 46 -85.15 -4.36 -6.85
N HIS A 47 -86.00 -3.62 -7.56
CA HIS A 47 -85.75 -2.23 -7.97
C HIS A 47 -86.46 -1.20 -7.06
N ALA A 48 -87.23 -1.63 -6.06
CA ALA A 48 -87.80 -0.72 -5.08
C ALA A 48 -86.68 -0.19 -4.15
N PRO A 49 -86.57 1.14 -3.93
CA PRO A 49 -85.59 1.68 -3.00
C PRO A 49 -85.91 1.23 -1.58
N GLN A 50 -84.92 0.68 -0.86
CA GLN A 50 -85.13 0.09 0.47
C GLN A 50 -85.84 1.02 1.47
N ASN A 51 -85.62 2.33 1.36
CA ASN A 51 -86.29 3.35 2.15
C ASN A 51 -86.56 4.61 1.31
N ILE A 52 -87.76 5.17 1.43
CA ILE A 52 -88.11 6.48 0.87
C ILE A 52 -88.26 7.47 2.02
N VAL A 53 -87.43 8.51 2.02
CA VAL A 53 -87.44 9.58 3.03
C VAL A 53 -87.86 10.90 2.37
N ARG A 54 -88.86 11.58 2.93
CA ARG A 54 -89.38 12.87 2.43
C ARG A 54 -89.30 13.94 3.51
N TYR A 55 -88.98 15.18 3.12
CA TYR A 55 -88.93 16.29 4.07
C TYR A 55 -90.34 16.77 4.45
N SER A 56 -90.70 16.68 5.73
CA SER A 56 -91.96 17.21 6.24
C SER A 56 -91.81 18.70 6.53
N PHE A 57 -92.22 19.57 5.60
CA PHE A 57 -92.18 21.03 5.79
C PHE A 57 -92.96 21.50 7.04
N LYS A 58 -94.00 20.76 7.46
CA LYS A 58 -94.78 21.03 8.68
C LYS A 58 -93.97 20.80 9.96
N GLU A 59 -93.10 19.81 9.98
CA GLU A 59 -92.33 19.40 11.18
C GLU A 59 -90.83 19.69 11.06
N ARG A 60 -90.40 20.26 9.93
CA ARG A 60 -89.01 20.60 9.57
C ARG A 60 -88.00 19.44 9.64
N GLN A 61 -88.49 18.20 9.60
CA GLN A 61 -87.68 16.98 9.68
C GLN A 61 -87.89 16.05 8.48
N TYR A 62 -86.85 15.29 8.14
CA TYR A 62 -86.91 14.20 7.19
C TYR A 62 -87.66 13.02 7.81
N LYS A 63 -88.76 12.58 7.20
CA LYS A 63 -89.55 11.42 7.62
C LYS A 63 -89.43 10.27 6.62
N GLN A 64 -89.11 9.10 7.15
CA GLN A 64 -89.19 7.83 6.44
C GLN A 64 -90.67 7.47 6.19
N THR A 65 -90.97 6.97 5.00
CA THR A 65 -92.30 6.45 4.65
C THR A 65 -92.43 5.05 5.25
N SER A 66 -93.56 4.75 5.92
CA SER A 66 -93.76 3.50 6.68
C SER A 66 -93.74 2.22 5.84
N SER A 67 -93.99 2.36 4.54
CA SER A 67 -93.95 1.28 3.55
C SER A 67 -93.48 1.86 2.21
N VAL A 68 -92.73 1.07 1.45
CA VAL A 68 -92.39 1.36 0.06
C VAL A 68 -93.25 0.44 -0.80
N ASP A 69 -93.95 1.00 -1.78
CA ASP A 69 -94.77 0.21 -2.71
C ASP A 69 -93.87 -0.74 -3.53
N GLN A 70 -94.32 -1.98 -3.68
CA GLN A 70 -93.62 -3.03 -4.42
C GLN A 70 -94.19 -3.20 -5.84
N LEU A 71 -95.33 -2.58 -6.16
CA LEU A 71 -95.97 -2.68 -7.46
C LEU A 71 -95.09 -2.10 -8.58
N ALA A 72 -94.59 -2.98 -9.46
CA ALA A 72 -93.85 -2.58 -10.66
C ALA A 72 -94.81 -2.12 -11.77
N ILE A 73 -95.17 -0.83 -11.77
CA ILE A 73 -95.96 -0.21 -12.85
C ILE A 73 -95.05 0.00 -14.07
N HIS A 74 -95.15 -0.86 -15.08
CA HIS A 74 -94.40 -0.71 -16.34
C HIS A 74 -95.09 0.26 -17.32
N PHE A 75 -96.43 0.32 -17.31
CA PHE A 75 -97.23 1.22 -18.13
C PHE A 75 -98.47 1.68 -17.35
N ALA A 76 -98.77 2.97 -17.42
CA ALA A 76 -100.01 3.56 -16.93
C ALA A 76 -100.48 4.61 -17.94
N LEU A 77 -101.79 4.71 -18.13
CA LEU A 77 -102.41 5.62 -19.09
C LEU A 77 -103.71 6.18 -18.51
N ASP A 78 -103.72 7.47 -18.22
CA ASP A 78 -104.92 8.16 -17.76
C ASP A 78 -105.89 8.37 -18.94
N GLY A 79 -107.13 7.90 -18.77
CA GLY A 79 -108.12 7.86 -19.85
C GLY A 79 -109.10 9.03 -19.84
N ASN A 80 -109.14 9.80 -20.94
CA ASN A 80 -110.06 10.93 -21.12
C ASN A 80 -111.46 10.53 -21.63
N MET A 81 -111.82 9.24 -21.60
CA MET A 81 -113.13 8.75 -22.08
C MET A 81 -114.15 8.67 -20.94
N ILE A 82 -115.27 9.37 -21.10
CA ILE A 82 -116.35 9.42 -20.10
C ILE A 82 -117.61 8.76 -20.67
N HIS A 83 -118.23 7.85 -19.91
CA HIS A 83 -119.47 7.18 -20.33
C HIS A 83 -120.61 8.19 -20.48
N LYS A 84 -121.45 8.07 -21.53
CA LYS A 84 -122.49 9.05 -21.89
C LYS A 84 -123.52 9.33 -20.77
N GLU A 85 -123.70 8.37 -19.87
CA GLU A 85 -124.63 8.43 -18.74
C GLU A 85 -123.96 8.89 -17.44
N SER A 86 -122.63 8.99 -17.39
CA SER A 86 -121.89 9.48 -16.21
C SER A 86 -122.30 10.91 -15.88
N ASP A 87 -122.38 11.24 -14.58
CA ASP A 87 -122.69 12.59 -14.12
C ASP A 87 -121.69 13.64 -14.62
N GLU A 88 -120.44 13.26 -14.88
CA GLU A 88 -119.49 14.17 -15.51
C GLU A 88 -119.87 14.45 -16.98
N ALA A 89 -120.24 13.43 -17.75
CA ALA A 89 -120.73 13.61 -19.12
C ALA A 89 -122.03 14.43 -19.16
N LYS A 90 -122.95 14.23 -18.18
CA LYS A 90 -124.14 15.08 -18.03
C LYS A 90 -123.76 16.54 -17.80
N ARG A 91 -122.83 16.83 -16.88
CA ARG A 91 -122.33 18.19 -16.58
C ARG A 91 -121.62 18.83 -17.79
N GLN A 92 -120.79 18.08 -18.50
CA GLN A 92 -120.11 18.56 -19.71
C GLN A 92 -121.11 18.85 -20.84
N ARG A 93 -122.10 17.97 -21.08
CA ARG A 93 -123.18 18.19 -22.07
C ARG A 93 -124.01 19.43 -21.75
N ALA A 94 -124.43 19.60 -20.50
CA ALA A 94 -125.14 20.80 -20.06
C ALA A 94 -124.31 22.09 -20.25
N ARG A 95 -122.99 22.03 -20.07
CA ARG A 95 -122.06 23.13 -20.32
C ARG A 95 -121.80 23.41 -21.81
N LEU A 96 -122.12 22.47 -22.70
CA LEU A 96 -121.84 22.54 -24.15
C LEU A 96 -123.09 22.77 -25.04
N GLY A 97 -124.30 22.71 -24.48
CA GLY A 97 -125.51 23.25 -25.14
C GLY A 97 -126.03 22.46 -26.35
N ILE A 98 -125.87 21.13 -26.38
CA ILE A 98 -126.31 20.27 -27.50
C ILE A 98 -127.75 19.76 -27.24
N PRO A 99 -128.74 19.99 -28.15
CA PRO A 99 -130.14 19.58 -27.95
C PRO A 99 -130.41 18.07 -28.15
N GLU A 100 -131.53 17.59 -27.62
CA GLU A 100 -132.14 16.31 -28.01
C GLU A 100 -132.91 16.41 -29.33
N ALA A 101 -133.04 15.30 -30.06
CA ALA A 101 -133.72 15.24 -31.35
C ALA A 101 -135.06 14.48 -31.25
N VAL A 102 -136.14 15.14 -31.67
CA VAL A 102 -137.51 14.59 -31.77
C VAL A 102 -138.12 15.05 -33.12
N PRO A 103 -138.95 14.24 -33.82
CA PRO A 103 -139.39 14.57 -35.20
C PRO A 103 -140.43 15.70 -35.34
N SER A 104 -140.68 16.08 -36.60
CA SER A 104 -141.61 17.12 -37.11
C SER A 104 -143.10 16.84 -36.79
N GLU A 105 -144.05 17.80 -36.81
CA GLU A 105 -144.38 18.74 -37.92
C GLU A 105 -145.07 20.08 -37.54
N HIS A 106 -144.90 21.07 -38.43
CA HIS A 106 -145.81 22.17 -38.86
C HIS A 106 -146.30 23.33 -37.93
N ALA A 107 -145.89 24.55 -38.35
CA ALA A 107 -146.67 25.80 -38.56
C ALA A 107 -146.95 26.86 -37.44
N GLY A 108 -146.40 28.09 -37.61
CA GLY A 108 -147.10 29.39 -37.37
C GLY A 108 -146.58 30.43 -36.34
N SER A 109 -145.91 31.52 -36.79
CA SER A 109 -145.79 32.89 -36.15
C SER A 109 -145.10 33.04 -34.76
N GLU A 110 -145.06 34.19 -34.01
CA GLU A 110 -144.56 35.60 -34.17
C GLU A 110 -144.32 36.22 -32.74
N GLY A 111 -143.77 37.42 -32.42
CA GLY A 111 -143.14 38.54 -33.17
C GLY A 111 -142.88 39.81 -32.27
N GLY A 112 -141.82 40.62 -32.55
CA GLY A 112 -141.42 41.88 -31.83
C GLY A 112 -140.75 41.70 -30.42
N GLU A 113 -140.17 42.68 -29.69
CA GLU A 113 -139.33 43.92 -29.90
C GLU A 113 -138.93 44.52 -28.47
N ALA A 114 -138.11 45.56 -28.15
CA ALA A 114 -137.16 46.48 -28.83
C ALA A 114 -136.26 47.38 -27.88
N THR A 115 -134.92 47.40 -28.07
CA THR A 115 -133.99 48.61 -27.99
C THR A 115 -133.45 49.18 -26.59
N PRO A 116 -132.70 50.34 -26.44
CA PRO A 116 -131.29 50.39 -25.90
C PRO A 116 -130.82 51.61 -25.00
N ALA A 117 -129.49 51.79 -24.68
CA ALA A 117 -128.82 53.03 -24.17
C ALA A 117 -127.23 53.01 -24.22
N ALA A 118 -126.49 54.12 -23.92
CA ALA A 118 -125.05 54.37 -24.27
C ALA A 118 -124.15 55.18 -23.26
N GLY A 119 -122.83 55.39 -23.54
CA GLY A 119 -121.83 56.15 -22.71
C GLY A 119 -120.43 56.44 -23.33
N ALA A 120 -119.53 57.20 -22.63
CA ALA A 120 -118.20 57.79 -23.04
C ALA A 120 -117.39 58.29 -21.79
N ALA A 121 -116.12 58.78 -21.69
CA ALA A 121 -114.81 58.86 -22.41
C ALA A 121 -113.70 59.32 -21.36
N GLU A 122 -112.47 59.92 -21.51
CA GLU A 122 -111.53 60.44 -22.57
C GLU A 122 -110.09 60.75 -21.98
N GLY A 123 -109.04 61.08 -22.78
CA GLY A 123 -107.74 61.78 -22.40
C GLY A 123 -106.46 60.92 -22.12
N GLU A 124 -105.21 61.40 -21.80
CA GLU A 124 -104.29 62.54 -22.17
C GLU A 124 -103.06 62.63 -21.15
N GLU A 125 -101.83 63.18 -21.33
CA GLU A 125 -100.83 63.33 -22.44
C GLU A 125 -99.41 63.85 -21.92
N GLN A 126 -98.26 63.66 -22.63
CA GLN A 126 -96.85 64.20 -22.46
C GLN A 126 -96.05 63.94 -21.14
N ALA A 127 -94.71 64.06 -20.97
CA ALA A 127 -93.45 64.42 -21.70
C ALA A 127 -92.25 63.95 -20.78
N LYS A 128 -90.91 64.16 -20.91
CA LYS A 128 -89.74 64.36 -21.85
C LYS A 128 -88.49 64.51 -20.89
N GLU A 129 -87.17 64.47 -21.15
CA GLU A 129 -86.11 63.99 -22.09
C GLU A 129 -84.75 64.16 -21.29
N GLU A 130 -83.48 63.90 -21.64
CA GLU A 130 -82.61 63.52 -22.80
C GLU A 130 -81.30 62.89 -22.17
N ALA A 131 -80.09 62.59 -22.72
CA ALA A 131 -79.38 62.59 -24.02
C ALA A 131 -78.09 61.69 -23.96
N ALA A 132 -77.45 61.41 -25.11
CA ALA A 132 -76.01 61.11 -25.40
C ALA A 132 -75.18 60.03 -24.62
N GLU A 133 -74.29 59.22 -25.24
CA GLU A 133 -73.98 58.99 -26.66
C GLU A 133 -73.31 57.59 -26.91
N GLU A 134 -73.67 56.97 -28.04
CA GLU A 134 -72.89 56.20 -29.06
C GLU A 134 -71.52 55.50 -28.75
N ALA A 135 -71.12 54.38 -29.41
CA ALA A 135 -71.74 53.58 -30.49
C ALA A 135 -71.02 52.22 -30.79
N LYS A 136 -71.79 51.24 -31.34
CA LYS A 136 -71.47 50.29 -32.46
C LYS A 136 -70.37 49.19 -32.29
N ASP A 137 -70.38 48.06 -33.02
CA ASP A 137 -71.40 47.44 -33.92
C ASP A 137 -71.17 45.90 -34.12
N GLY A 138 -72.20 45.21 -34.67
CA GLY A 138 -72.05 43.94 -35.43
C GLY A 138 -72.58 42.65 -34.80
N ALA A 139 -73.21 41.71 -35.54
CA ALA A 139 -73.64 41.72 -36.96
C ALA A 139 -74.68 40.61 -37.28
N ALA A 140 -75.61 40.90 -38.23
CA ALA A 140 -76.42 40.02 -39.15
C ALA A 140 -77.16 38.74 -38.59
N THR A 141 -78.28 38.23 -39.14
CA THR A 141 -78.94 38.30 -40.47
C THR A 141 -80.47 37.95 -40.32
N PRO A 142 -81.41 38.25 -41.26
CA PRO A 142 -82.86 38.35 -40.94
C PRO A 142 -83.89 37.50 -41.77
N ALA A 143 -85.18 37.58 -41.38
CA ALA A 143 -86.44 37.29 -42.13
C ALA A 143 -86.76 35.81 -42.50
N PRO A 144 -87.98 35.43 -42.98
CA PRO A 144 -89.28 36.14 -43.20
C PRO A 144 -90.39 35.70 -42.17
N GLY A 145 -91.71 35.96 -42.28
CA GLY A 145 -92.57 36.81 -43.15
C GLY A 145 -94.01 36.25 -43.36
N GLU A 146 -94.96 37.10 -43.80
CA GLU A 146 -96.38 36.81 -44.20
C GLU A 146 -97.36 36.27 -43.11
N GLY A 147 -98.69 36.51 -43.13
CA GLY A 147 -99.53 37.31 -44.04
C GLY A 147 -101.00 37.47 -43.54
N GLU A 148 -101.76 38.41 -44.11
CA GLU A 148 -103.20 38.68 -43.86
C GLU A 148 -104.13 37.63 -44.52
N SER A 149 -105.38 37.35 -44.14
CA SER A 149 -106.24 37.67 -42.97
C SER A 149 -107.29 36.51 -42.83
N THR A 150 -108.58 36.54 -42.43
CA THR A 150 -109.65 37.53 -42.11
C THR A 150 -110.73 36.84 -41.22
N GLY A 151 -112.02 37.26 -41.22
CA GLY A 151 -113.13 36.27 -41.20
C GLY A 151 -114.10 36.21 -40.01
N SER A 152 -113.81 36.87 -38.89
CA SER A 152 -114.77 37.32 -37.84
C SER A 152 -115.95 36.42 -37.36
N LYS A 153 -115.94 36.09 -36.06
CA LYS A 153 -117.04 36.47 -35.14
C LYS A 153 -116.51 36.59 -33.70
N LYS A 154 -116.83 37.69 -33.02
CA LYS A 154 -116.31 38.01 -31.68
C LYS A 154 -117.17 37.39 -30.58
N LEU A 155 -116.53 36.77 -29.59
CA LEU A 155 -117.06 36.65 -28.23
C LEU A 155 -116.41 37.73 -27.36
N THR A 156 -117.15 38.28 -26.39
CA THR A 156 -116.78 39.51 -25.68
C THR A 156 -116.21 39.26 -24.29
N ASN A 157 -115.30 40.17 -23.88
CA ASN A 157 -114.81 40.36 -22.52
C ASN A 157 -114.21 39.13 -21.81
N GLN A 158 -112.99 38.74 -22.20
CA GLN A 158 -112.03 38.23 -21.22
C GLN A 158 -111.26 39.44 -20.66
N PHE A 159 -111.13 39.51 -19.33
CA PHE A 159 -110.34 40.55 -18.66
C PHE A 159 -108.87 40.46 -19.08
N ASN A 160 -108.16 41.60 -19.10
CA ASN A 160 -106.72 41.65 -19.35
C ASN A 160 -105.98 40.77 -18.33
N TYR A 161 -105.41 39.66 -18.79
CA TYR A 161 -104.49 38.87 -17.99
C TYR A 161 -103.19 39.67 -17.80
N SER A 162 -102.95 40.15 -16.58
CA SER A 162 -101.63 40.69 -16.23
C SER A 162 -100.64 39.54 -16.08
N GLU A 163 -99.60 39.50 -16.91
CA GLU A 163 -98.50 38.56 -16.69
C GLU A 163 -97.86 38.80 -15.32
N ARG A 164 -97.65 37.72 -14.56
CA ARG A 164 -97.04 37.76 -13.23
C ARG A 164 -95.98 36.68 -13.13
N ALA A 165 -94.73 37.06 -13.37
CA ALA A 165 -93.59 36.19 -13.11
C ALA A 165 -93.24 36.18 -11.61
N SER A 166 -92.80 35.04 -11.12
CA SER A 166 -92.09 34.91 -9.85
C SER A 166 -90.96 33.91 -10.02
N GLN A 167 -89.77 34.23 -9.52
CA GLN A 167 -88.56 33.44 -9.73
C GLN A 167 -88.04 32.93 -8.38
N THR A 168 -87.70 31.63 -8.34
CA THR A 168 -86.99 31.05 -7.18
C THR A 168 -85.50 31.32 -7.31
N TYR A 169 -84.83 31.68 -6.22
CA TYR A 169 -83.39 31.90 -6.20
C TYR A 169 -82.63 30.59 -6.44
N ASN A 170 -81.84 30.54 -7.52
CA ASN A 170 -80.93 29.44 -7.83
C ASN A 170 -79.52 29.78 -7.32
N ASN A 171 -79.05 29.06 -6.31
CA ASN A 171 -77.68 29.23 -5.78
C ASN A 171 -76.65 28.53 -6.68
N PRO A 172 -75.53 29.18 -7.05
CA PRO A 172 -74.49 28.57 -7.87
C PRO A 172 -73.63 27.58 -7.06
N TYR A 173 -73.41 26.39 -7.62
CA TYR A 173 -72.49 25.41 -7.04
C TYR A 173 -71.03 25.86 -7.16
N ARG A 174 -70.20 25.48 -6.17
CA ARG A 174 -68.75 25.71 -6.14
C ARG A 174 -68.07 24.51 -5.47
N GLU A 175 -66.98 24.05 -6.05
CA GLU A 175 -66.18 22.95 -5.52
C GLU A 175 -64.84 23.48 -4.97
N ARG A 176 -64.29 22.80 -3.96
CA ARG A 176 -62.94 23.02 -3.41
C ARG A 176 -62.37 21.72 -2.89
N GLY A 177 -61.20 21.33 -3.41
CA GLY A 177 -60.34 20.33 -2.79
C GLY A 177 -59.16 21.00 -2.07
N THR A 178 -58.65 20.35 -1.02
CA THR A 178 -57.41 20.76 -0.33
C THR A 178 -56.60 19.52 0.04
N ALA A 179 -55.36 19.46 -0.44
CA ALA A 179 -54.36 18.49 0.01
C ALA A 179 -53.18 19.27 0.60
N THR A 180 -52.57 18.73 1.67
CA THR A 180 -51.42 19.34 2.35
C THR A 180 -50.30 18.33 2.40
N GLU A 181 -49.29 18.52 1.56
CA GLU A 181 -48.11 17.66 1.55
C GLU A 181 -47.20 18.00 2.75
N PRO A 182 -46.71 16.99 3.51
CA PRO A 182 -45.78 17.22 4.60
C PRO A 182 -44.38 17.61 4.06
N PRO A 183 -43.60 18.41 4.80
CA PRO A 183 -42.23 18.76 4.39
C PRO A 183 -41.36 17.51 4.13
N PRO A 184 -40.49 17.52 3.10
CA PRO A 184 -39.66 16.37 2.77
C PRO A 184 -38.67 16.07 3.90
N ARG A 185 -38.75 14.85 4.44
CA ARG A 185 -37.83 14.35 5.47
C ARG A 185 -36.76 13.47 4.86
N ALA A 186 -35.50 13.70 5.24
CA ALA A 186 -34.36 12.84 4.92
C ALA A 186 -33.72 12.34 6.21
N THR A 187 -33.17 11.12 6.18
CA THR A 187 -32.34 10.57 7.26
C THR A 187 -30.89 10.66 6.85
N PHE A 188 -30.04 11.25 7.70
CA PHE A 188 -28.60 11.21 7.53
C PHE A 188 -27.96 10.44 8.69
N SER A 189 -26.83 9.81 8.42
CA SER A 189 -25.98 9.14 9.40
C SER A 189 -24.54 9.21 8.93
N GLY A 190 -23.61 9.45 9.84
CA GLY A 190 -22.18 9.45 9.58
C GLY A 190 -21.44 9.19 10.88
N ASN A 191 -20.31 8.50 10.79
CA ASN A 191 -19.41 8.34 11.92
C ASN A 191 -18.50 9.56 12.01
N VAL A 192 -18.15 9.97 13.22
CA VAL A 192 -17.17 11.04 13.46
C VAL A 192 -16.08 10.47 14.36
N THR A 193 -14.94 10.15 13.78
CA THR A 193 -13.73 9.74 14.49
C THR A 193 -12.71 10.89 14.51
N GLN A 194 -11.66 10.76 15.31
CA GLN A 194 -10.57 11.73 15.35
C GLN A 194 -9.83 11.84 14.01
N TRP A 195 -9.83 10.78 13.20
CA TRP A 195 -9.22 10.76 11.86
C TRP A 195 -10.02 11.61 10.88
N ASP A 196 -11.35 11.47 10.85
CA ASP A 196 -12.22 12.26 9.97
C ASP A 196 -12.09 13.77 10.27
N ILE A 197 -11.95 14.13 11.55
CA ILE A 197 -11.69 15.52 11.98
C ILE A 197 -10.29 15.96 11.53
N PHE A 198 -9.26 15.15 11.75
CA PHE A 198 -7.88 15.50 11.38
C PHE A 198 -7.73 15.73 9.87
N ASP A 199 -8.24 14.80 9.05
CA ASP A 199 -8.15 14.86 7.59
C ASP A 199 -8.94 16.06 7.04
N ALA A 200 -10.14 16.34 7.56
CA ALA A 200 -10.92 17.51 7.17
C ALA A 200 -10.22 18.84 7.53
N TYR A 201 -9.57 18.91 8.69
CA TYR A 201 -8.77 20.08 9.09
C TYR A 201 -7.49 20.21 8.25
N GLN A 202 -6.86 19.10 7.83
CA GLN A 202 -5.72 19.16 6.92
C GLN A 202 -6.13 19.65 5.52
N GLU A 203 -7.24 19.15 4.99
CA GLU A 203 -7.75 19.56 3.68
C GLU A 203 -8.15 21.06 3.67
N ASP A 204 -8.74 21.57 4.76
CA ASP A 204 -9.02 23.00 4.90
C ASP A 204 -7.73 23.82 5.05
N PHE A 205 -6.76 23.38 5.85
CA PHE A 205 -5.46 24.06 5.98
C PHE A 205 -4.73 24.14 4.64
N GLU A 206 -4.71 23.07 3.84
CA GLU A 206 -4.18 23.11 2.47
C GLU A 206 -4.95 24.09 1.57
N LYS A 207 -6.29 24.12 1.65
CA LYS A 207 -7.11 25.09 0.90
C LYS A 207 -6.77 26.52 1.30
N GLN A 208 -6.55 26.77 2.59
CA GLN A 208 -6.12 28.07 3.11
C GLN A 208 -4.74 28.47 2.55
N GLU A 209 -3.72 27.62 2.64
CA GLU A 209 -2.39 27.89 2.08
C GLU A 209 -2.46 28.15 0.56
N LYS A 210 -3.11 27.24 -0.19
CA LYS A 210 -3.32 27.38 -1.64
C LYS A 210 -4.16 28.62 -2.00
N SER A 211 -4.90 29.22 -1.06
CA SER A 211 -5.60 30.51 -1.23
C SER A 211 -4.72 31.73 -0.92
N LYS A 212 -3.71 31.58 -0.06
CA LYS A 212 -2.69 32.60 0.24
C LYS A 212 -1.72 32.72 -0.94
N GLU A 213 -1.19 31.61 -1.44
CA GLU A 213 -0.30 31.58 -2.62
C GLU A 213 -0.95 32.23 -3.85
N LYS A 214 -2.23 31.97 -4.09
CA LYS A 214 -3.01 32.55 -5.21
C LYS A 214 -3.21 34.07 -5.12
N LYS A 215 -2.88 34.71 -3.99
CA LYS A 215 -2.83 36.17 -3.86
C LYS A 215 -1.46 36.77 -4.26
N VAL A 216 -0.45 35.94 -4.50
CA VAL A 216 0.94 36.39 -4.76
C VAL A 216 1.33 36.34 -6.24
N VAL A 217 0.83 35.37 -7.04
CA VAL A 217 1.19 35.26 -8.47
C VAL A 217 -0.02 34.97 -9.39
N PRO A 218 -0.57 35.98 -10.10
CA PRO A 218 -1.61 35.80 -11.10
C PRO A 218 -1.01 35.58 -12.51
N GLY A 219 -0.46 34.39 -12.80
CA GLY A 219 0.34 34.23 -14.04
C GLY A 219 0.63 32.83 -14.58
N ARG A 220 -0.10 31.77 -14.22
CA ARG A 220 0.09 30.43 -14.83
C ARG A 220 -1.17 29.56 -14.67
N ARG A 221 -1.91 29.31 -15.77
CA ARG A 221 -3.20 28.59 -15.73
C ARG A 221 -3.43 27.54 -16.82
N GLU A 222 -2.47 27.35 -17.75
CA GLU A 222 -2.60 26.39 -18.85
C GLU A 222 -1.75 25.11 -18.65
N GLU A 223 -0.55 25.21 -18.06
CA GLU A 223 0.32 24.06 -17.75
C GLU A 223 -0.29 23.04 -16.78
N GLU A 224 -1.33 23.41 -16.03
CA GLU A 224 -1.96 22.55 -15.03
C GLU A 224 -2.75 21.38 -15.67
N LYS A 225 -3.27 21.55 -16.89
CA LYS A 225 -4.06 20.52 -17.59
C LYS A 225 -3.19 19.42 -18.20
N THR A 226 -1.98 19.73 -18.64
CA THR A 226 -1.03 18.72 -19.15
C THR A 226 -0.43 17.89 -18.02
N ARG A 227 -0.07 18.50 -16.88
CA ARG A 227 0.41 17.78 -15.68
C ARG A 227 -0.55 16.69 -15.22
N LYS A 228 -1.85 16.96 -15.14
CA LYS A 228 -2.87 15.97 -14.74
C LYS A 228 -3.00 14.74 -15.66
N LYS A 229 -2.41 14.77 -16.85
CA LYS A 229 -2.40 13.63 -17.79
C LYS A 229 -1.11 12.80 -17.73
N LEU A 230 -0.06 13.31 -17.08
CA LEU A 230 1.19 12.60 -16.80
C LEU A 230 1.10 11.86 -15.47
N THR A 231 0.60 12.52 -14.42
CA THR A 231 0.56 11.98 -13.06
C THR A 231 -0.22 10.66 -12.92
N ILE A 232 -1.26 10.45 -13.74
CA ILE A 232 -2.07 9.20 -13.74
C ILE A 232 -1.23 7.99 -14.19
N THR A 233 -0.26 8.20 -15.07
CA THR A 233 0.67 7.15 -15.54
C THR A 233 1.78 6.91 -14.52
N GLU A 234 2.25 7.96 -13.87
CA GLU A 234 3.30 7.89 -12.82
C GLU A 234 2.81 7.16 -11.56
N THR A 235 1.56 7.38 -11.15
CA THR A 235 1.00 6.75 -9.92
C THR A 235 1.03 5.22 -9.91
N GLN A 236 0.88 4.56 -11.07
CA GLN A 236 0.94 3.09 -11.14
C GLN A 236 2.33 2.53 -10.84
N GLY A 237 3.40 3.30 -11.09
CA GLY A 237 4.77 2.93 -10.72
C GLY A 237 5.02 3.11 -9.21
N GLU A 238 4.45 4.16 -8.61
CA GLU A 238 4.59 4.40 -7.17
C GLU A 238 3.97 3.27 -6.33
N ASP A 239 2.77 2.81 -6.65
CA ASP A 239 2.07 1.79 -5.83
C ASP A 239 2.82 0.45 -5.79
N ILE A 240 3.46 0.04 -6.89
CA ILE A 240 4.32 -1.15 -6.92
C ILE A 240 5.58 -0.95 -6.08
N SER A 241 6.17 0.27 -6.07
CA SER A 241 7.33 0.58 -5.22
C SER A 241 6.97 0.58 -3.71
N ARG A 242 5.78 1.10 -3.37
CA ARG A 242 5.22 1.10 -2.01
C ARG A 242 4.95 -0.33 -1.54
N LEU A 243 4.37 -1.16 -2.41
CA LEU A 243 4.15 -2.58 -2.15
C LEU A 243 5.47 -3.33 -1.89
N ASN A 244 6.51 -3.12 -2.71
CA ASN A 244 7.83 -3.75 -2.50
C ASN A 244 8.40 -3.44 -1.09
N LYS A 245 8.32 -2.17 -0.65
CA LYS A 245 8.72 -1.77 0.71
C LYS A 245 7.90 -2.46 1.80
N ALA A 246 6.57 -2.59 1.61
CA ALA A 246 5.70 -3.31 2.54
C ALA A 246 6.02 -4.81 2.58
N SER A 247 6.19 -5.46 1.43
CA SER A 247 6.55 -6.88 1.31
C SER A 247 7.88 -7.19 2.02
N LYS A 248 8.92 -6.36 1.86
CA LYS A 248 10.18 -6.50 2.61
C LYS A 248 10.02 -6.38 4.14
N ILE A 249 9.01 -5.67 4.63
CA ILE A 249 8.71 -5.57 6.06
C ILE A 249 7.98 -6.84 6.54
N VAL A 250 6.99 -7.30 5.79
CA VAL A 250 6.26 -8.56 6.08
C VAL A 250 7.21 -9.77 6.02
N GLU A 251 8.12 -9.82 5.05
CA GLU A 251 9.15 -10.86 4.93
C GLU A 251 10.06 -10.92 6.16
N ARG A 252 10.48 -9.77 6.69
CA ARG A 252 11.24 -9.68 7.96
C ARG A 252 10.42 -10.17 9.15
N MET A 253 9.13 -9.84 9.24
CA MET A 253 8.25 -10.34 10.30
C MET A 253 8.07 -11.86 10.24
N VAL A 254 7.92 -12.44 9.05
CA VAL A 254 7.87 -13.90 8.86
C VAL A 254 9.19 -14.56 9.23
N ASN A 255 10.34 -13.99 8.82
CA ASN A 255 11.65 -14.51 9.20
C ASN A 255 11.90 -14.42 10.71
N GLN A 256 11.51 -13.32 11.37
CA GLN A 256 11.59 -13.18 12.82
C GLN A 256 10.80 -14.29 13.52
N ASN A 257 9.55 -14.52 13.13
CA ASN A 257 8.71 -15.59 13.70
C ASN A 257 9.22 -17.00 13.36
N THR A 258 10.02 -17.16 12.30
CA THR A 258 10.61 -18.45 11.88
C THR A 258 11.90 -18.78 12.64
N PHE A 259 12.62 -17.77 13.11
CA PHE A 259 13.91 -17.90 13.79
C PHE A 259 13.89 -17.26 15.19
N ASP A 260 12.73 -17.22 15.85
CA ASP A 260 12.55 -16.50 17.12
C ASP A 260 13.44 -17.08 18.22
N ASP A 261 13.54 -18.42 18.33
CA ASP A 261 14.47 -19.10 19.24
C ASP A 261 15.92 -18.59 19.06
N ILE A 262 16.40 -18.49 17.82
CA ILE A 262 17.75 -18.01 17.49
C ILE A 262 17.90 -16.51 17.81
N ALA A 263 16.84 -15.71 17.65
CA ALA A 263 16.83 -14.30 18.00
C ALA A 263 16.84 -14.08 19.53
N GLN A 264 16.12 -14.92 20.28
CA GLN A 264 16.17 -14.97 21.74
C GLN A 264 17.56 -15.41 22.22
N ASP A 265 18.13 -16.47 21.65
CA ASP A 265 19.47 -16.95 21.98
C ASP A 265 20.56 -15.93 21.66
N PHE A 266 20.46 -15.24 20.52
CA PHE A 266 21.34 -14.12 20.18
C PHE A 266 21.31 -13.05 21.28
N LYS A 267 20.11 -12.65 21.74
CA LYS A 267 19.95 -11.45 22.56
C LYS A 267 20.01 -11.67 24.08
N TYR A 268 19.56 -12.83 24.58
CA TYR A 268 19.29 -13.07 26.00
C TYR A 268 19.96 -14.32 26.59
N TRP A 269 20.26 -15.35 25.79
CA TRP A 269 20.96 -16.54 26.29
C TRP A 269 22.43 -16.25 26.59
N GLU A 270 23.00 -16.91 27.59
CA GLU A 270 24.43 -16.95 27.88
C GLU A 270 24.76 -18.37 28.36
N ASP A 271 25.88 -18.97 27.92
CA ASP A 271 26.21 -20.36 28.24
C ASP A 271 26.44 -20.54 29.75
N PRO A 272 25.56 -21.23 30.52
CA PRO A 272 25.75 -21.39 31.96
C PRO A 272 26.93 -22.31 32.30
N SER A 273 27.38 -23.10 31.32
CA SER A 273 28.51 -24.02 31.49
C SER A 273 29.85 -23.28 31.63
N ASP A 274 29.93 -22.02 31.17
CA ASP A 274 31.12 -21.17 31.33
C ASP A 274 31.42 -20.81 32.80
N GLU A 275 30.45 -20.95 33.71
CA GLU A 275 30.68 -20.81 35.16
C GLU A 275 31.46 -21.99 35.76
N TYR A 276 31.46 -23.15 35.08
CA TYR A 276 32.10 -24.39 35.54
C TYR A 276 33.36 -24.73 34.73
N ARG A 277 33.46 -24.24 33.49
CA ARG A 277 34.65 -24.35 32.64
C ARG A 277 35.57 -23.16 32.83
N GLU A 278 36.49 -23.22 33.78
CA GLU A 278 37.52 -22.20 33.90
C GLU A 278 38.50 -22.27 32.71
N ASN A 279 38.53 -21.19 31.92
CA ASN A 279 39.45 -20.95 30.79
C ASN A 279 39.19 -21.73 29.48
N GLU A 280 38.01 -22.32 29.33
CA GLU A 280 37.48 -22.75 28.01
C GLU A 280 36.23 -21.93 27.64
N GLY A 281 35.92 -21.80 26.36
CA GLY A 281 34.69 -21.17 25.87
C GLY A 281 34.11 -21.86 24.65
N THR A 282 32.88 -21.48 24.28
CA THR A 282 32.10 -22.11 23.21
C THR A 282 31.62 -21.09 22.16
N LEU A 283 31.35 -21.59 20.96
CA LEU A 283 30.68 -20.84 19.89
C LEU A 283 29.29 -21.41 19.65
N LEU A 284 28.25 -20.66 20.03
CA LEU A 284 26.87 -21.02 19.70
C LEU A 284 26.57 -20.62 18.25
N PRO A 285 26.25 -21.57 17.35
CA PRO A 285 25.83 -21.22 15.99
C PRO A 285 24.46 -20.56 16.01
N LEU A 286 24.35 -19.40 15.36
CA LEU A 286 23.10 -18.67 15.20
C LEU A 286 22.54 -18.89 13.78
N TRP A 287 22.60 -17.86 12.93
CA TRP A 287 22.03 -17.90 11.59
C TRP A 287 23.06 -18.38 10.55
N ARG A 288 22.57 -19.16 9.57
CA ARG A 288 23.35 -19.53 8.39
C ARG A 288 22.73 -18.92 7.14
N PHE A 289 23.34 -17.86 6.65
CA PHE A 289 22.97 -17.13 5.45
C PHE A 289 23.42 -17.93 4.21
N THR A 290 22.48 -18.28 3.33
CA THR A 290 22.76 -19.08 2.12
C THR A 290 21.93 -18.57 0.95
N TYR A 291 22.54 -18.33 -0.21
CA TYR A 291 21.83 -17.87 -1.40
C TYR A 291 22.02 -18.85 -2.58
N GLU A 292 20.94 -19.22 -3.27
CA GLU A 292 20.89 -20.27 -4.31
C GLU A 292 22.01 -20.11 -5.35
N LYS A 293 22.15 -18.91 -5.94
CA LYS A 293 23.14 -18.61 -6.97
C LYS A 293 24.59 -18.67 -6.45
N ALA A 294 24.80 -18.37 -5.17
CA ALA A 294 26.12 -18.31 -4.55
C ALA A 294 26.68 -19.68 -4.13
N LYS A 295 25.87 -20.75 -4.07
CA LYS A 295 26.23 -22.12 -3.60
C LYS A 295 27.44 -22.80 -4.27
N LYS A 296 28.03 -22.20 -5.33
CA LYS A 296 29.19 -22.69 -6.08
C LYS A 296 30.41 -21.75 -6.01
N LEU A 297 30.27 -20.59 -5.40
CA LEU A 297 31.33 -19.59 -5.25
C LEU A 297 31.87 -19.66 -3.82
N ALA A 298 33.15 -19.35 -3.63
CA ALA A 298 33.72 -19.18 -2.29
C ALA A 298 33.38 -17.77 -1.76
N VAL A 299 33.22 -17.64 -0.45
CA VAL A 299 33.24 -16.32 0.21
C VAL A 299 34.65 -15.75 0.15
N THR A 300 34.82 -14.52 -0.34
CA THR A 300 36.13 -13.88 -0.60
C THR A 300 36.41 -12.63 0.24
N SER A 301 35.41 -12.04 0.87
CA SER A 301 35.54 -10.98 1.88
C SER A 301 34.26 -10.88 2.70
N LEU A 302 34.40 -10.42 3.94
CA LEU A 302 33.32 -10.09 4.87
C LEU A 302 33.57 -8.67 5.40
N CYS A 303 32.54 -7.82 5.37
CA CYS A 303 32.64 -6.45 5.88
C CYS A 303 31.32 -6.01 6.51
N TRP A 304 31.36 -5.57 7.78
CA TRP A 304 30.18 -5.04 8.47
C TRP A 304 29.89 -3.60 8.07
N ASN A 305 28.61 -3.23 7.99
CA ASN A 305 28.22 -1.86 7.70
C ASN A 305 28.52 -0.95 8.92
N PRO A 306 29.29 0.15 8.78
CA PRO A 306 29.68 1.02 9.90
C PRO A 306 28.50 1.62 10.68
N LYS A 307 27.35 1.82 10.02
CA LYS A 307 26.14 2.44 10.60
C LYS A 307 25.09 1.42 11.02
N TYR A 308 24.92 0.36 10.23
CA TYR A 308 23.90 -0.67 10.44
C TYR A 308 24.51 -1.94 11.06
N LYS A 309 24.48 -2.01 12.39
CA LYS A 309 25.06 -3.08 13.23
C LYS A 309 24.56 -4.50 12.94
N ASP A 310 23.53 -4.63 12.11
CA ASP A 310 22.90 -5.89 11.71
C ASP A 310 23.01 -6.20 10.21
N LEU A 311 23.70 -5.36 9.44
CA LEU A 311 23.89 -5.47 7.99
C LEU A 311 25.38 -5.70 7.67
N PHE A 312 25.68 -6.68 6.83
CA PHE A 312 27.03 -6.95 6.36
C PHE A 312 27.04 -7.29 4.87
N ALA A 313 28.13 -6.89 4.21
CA ALA A 313 28.44 -7.25 2.84
C ALA A 313 29.27 -8.54 2.80
N VAL A 314 28.98 -9.37 1.81
CA VAL A 314 29.69 -10.61 1.50
C VAL A 314 30.04 -10.60 0.02
N SER A 315 31.31 -10.73 -0.32
CA SER A 315 31.73 -10.95 -1.71
C SER A 315 31.93 -12.43 -2.02
N PHE A 316 31.65 -12.79 -3.27
CA PHE A 316 31.72 -14.15 -3.77
C PHE A 316 32.54 -14.20 -5.08
N GLY A 317 33.45 -15.16 -5.14
CA GLY A 317 34.35 -15.37 -6.27
C GLY A 317 34.86 -16.81 -6.31
N SER A 318 36.02 -17.03 -6.94
CA SER A 318 36.63 -18.36 -7.04
C SER A 318 38.13 -18.28 -6.78
N TYR A 319 38.60 -19.07 -5.81
CA TYR A 319 40.03 -19.31 -5.58
C TYR A 319 40.58 -20.43 -6.49
N ASP A 320 39.73 -21.11 -7.25
CA ASP A 320 40.13 -22.20 -8.15
C ASP A 320 40.39 -21.64 -9.55
N PHE A 321 41.67 -21.56 -9.92
CA PHE A 321 42.15 -21.09 -11.22
C PHE A 321 41.45 -21.79 -12.41
N MET A 322 41.08 -23.07 -12.27
CA MET A 322 40.42 -23.86 -13.32
C MET A 322 38.88 -23.73 -13.29
N LYS A 323 38.31 -23.02 -12.32
CA LYS A 323 36.86 -22.76 -12.17
C LYS A 323 36.58 -21.27 -11.94
N GLN A 324 37.18 -20.41 -12.77
CA GLN A 324 36.85 -18.99 -12.80
C GLN A 324 35.50 -18.73 -13.48
N GLY A 325 34.86 -17.62 -13.12
CA GLY A 325 33.53 -17.25 -13.59
C GLY A 325 33.00 -15.99 -12.91
N ASN A 326 31.70 -15.72 -13.09
CA ASN A 326 30.99 -14.58 -12.52
C ASN A 326 31.08 -14.53 -10.99
N GLY A 327 31.21 -13.31 -10.45
CA GLY A 327 31.15 -13.02 -9.04
C GLY A 327 29.77 -12.54 -8.58
N MET A 328 29.61 -12.42 -7.27
CA MET A 328 28.44 -11.79 -6.67
C MET A 328 28.83 -10.93 -5.46
N ILE A 329 28.00 -9.93 -5.16
CA ILE A 329 28.03 -9.19 -3.90
C ILE A 329 26.63 -9.30 -3.29
N LEU A 330 26.55 -9.78 -2.05
CA LEU A 330 25.30 -9.87 -1.30
C LEU A 330 25.38 -9.00 -0.04
N PHE A 331 24.30 -8.31 0.27
CA PHE A 331 24.10 -7.66 1.56
C PHE A 331 23.11 -8.48 2.38
N ASN A 332 23.60 -9.08 3.47
CA ASN A 332 22.78 -9.88 4.37
C ASN A 332 22.45 -9.06 5.62
N SER A 333 21.20 -9.12 6.07
CA SER A 333 20.76 -8.51 7.33
C SER A 333 20.29 -9.59 8.31
N MET A 334 20.63 -9.45 9.58
CA MET A 334 20.12 -10.35 10.63
C MET A 334 18.59 -10.30 10.77
N LYS A 335 17.92 -9.28 10.20
CA LYS A 335 16.45 -9.19 10.12
C LYS A 335 15.84 -10.11 9.04
N ASN A 336 16.63 -10.60 8.08
CA ASN A 336 16.21 -11.59 7.09
C ASN A 336 17.38 -12.55 6.78
N PRO A 337 17.52 -13.65 7.55
CA PRO A 337 18.55 -14.65 7.30
C PRO A 337 18.35 -15.46 6.00
N SER A 338 17.11 -15.53 5.49
CA SER A 338 16.74 -16.38 4.35
C SER A 338 17.05 -15.73 3.00
N PHE A 339 17.00 -14.39 2.90
CA PHE A 339 17.18 -13.69 1.64
C PHE A 339 17.99 -12.39 1.78
N PRO A 340 19.00 -12.15 0.92
CA PRO A 340 19.82 -10.94 0.95
C PRO A 340 19.02 -9.67 0.60
N GLU A 341 19.28 -8.57 1.31
CA GLU A 341 18.55 -7.31 1.14
C GLU A 341 18.92 -6.59 -0.17
N PHE A 342 20.17 -6.74 -0.61
CA PHE A 342 20.68 -6.31 -1.92
C PHE A 342 21.52 -7.43 -2.57
N VAL A 343 21.45 -7.52 -3.89
CA VAL A 343 22.11 -8.53 -4.73
C VAL A 343 22.70 -7.85 -5.95
N TYR A 344 24.00 -8.03 -6.17
CA TYR A 344 24.71 -7.60 -7.37
C TYR A 344 25.39 -8.81 -8.00
N GLU A 345 25.19 -8.98 -9.31
CA GLU A 345 25.82 -10.03 -10.14
C GLU A 345 26.90 -9.35 -10.99
N THR A 346 28.09 -9.93 -11.07
CA THR A 346 29.26 -9.30 -11.69
C THR A 346 29.95 -10.22 -12.71
N ASP A 347 30.53 -9.64 -13.76
CA ASP A 347 31.10 -10.41 -14.90
C ASP A 347 32.32 -11.24 -14.51
N SER A 348 33.04 -10.82 -13.47
CA SER A 348 34.23 -11.46 -12.93
C SER A 348 34.03 -11.76 -11.45
N GLY A 349 34.73 -12.78 -10.94
CA GLY A 349 34.76 -13.15 -9.53
C GLY A 349 35.19 -11.97 -8.67
N VAL A 350 34.44 -11.67 -7.62
CA VAL A 350 34.83 -10.64 -6.66
C VAL A 350 35.82 -11.27 -5.69
N MET A 351 37.00 -10.66 -5.55
CA MET A 351 38.08 -11.18 -4.71
C MET A 351 38.24 -10.40 -3.41
N CYS A 352 37.81 -9.14 -3.37
CA CYS A 352 37.74 -8.36 -2.13
C CYS A 352 36.68 -7.26 -2.18
N LEU A 353 36.31 -6.77 -1.00
CA LEU A 353 35.30 -5.73 -0.78
C LEU A 353 35.59 -4.97 0.52
N ASP A 354 35.36 -3.65 0.51
CA ASP A 354 35.41 -2.78 1.69
C ASP A 354 34.31 -1.69 1.66
N LEU A 355 33.69 -1.39 2.80
CA LEU A 355 32.64 -0.38 2.95
C LEU A 355 33.22 0.95 3.45
N HIS A 356 32.77 2.07 2.86
CA HIS A 356 33.28 3.38 3.25
C HIS A 356 32.85 3.73 4.70
N PRO A 357 33.77 4.19 5.58
CA PRO A 357 33.48 4.41 6.99
C PRO A 357 32.34 5.41 7.24
N GLU A 358 32.41 6.59 6.62
CA GLU A 358 31.41 7.66 6.83
C GLU A 358 30.21 7.62 5.87
N HIS A 359 30.31 6.87 4.76
CA HIS A 359 29.31 6.85 3.69
C HIS A 359 28.89 5.40 3.38
N PRO A 360 28.07 4.74 4.23
CA PRO A 360 27.82 3.30 4.17
C PRO A 360 26.98 2.81 2.98
N TYR A 361 26.74 3.69 2.00
CA TYR A 361 26.20 3.36 0.68
C TYR A 361 27.31 3.17 -0.37
N LEU A 362 28.53 3.66 -0.14
CA LEU A 362 29.69 3.45 -1.02
C LEU A 362 30.48 2.19 -0.63
N ILE A 363 30.90 1.46 -1.66
CA ILE A 363 31.59 0.17 -1.55
C ILE A 363 32.75 0.17 -2.56
N ALA A 364 33.96 -0.16 -2.12
CA ALA A 364 35.09 -0.46 -2.99
C ALA A 364 35.17 -1.98 -3.19
N VAL A 365 35.49 -2.41 -4.41
CA VAL A 365 35.43 -3.81 -4.84
C VAL A 365 36.62 -4.13 -5.75
N GLY A 366 37.34 -5.22 -5.45
CA GLY A 366 38.40 -5.75 -6.30
C GLY A 366 37.99 -7.06 -6.98
N PHE A 367 38.30 -7.19 -8.27
CA PHE A 367 37.92 -8.33 -9.12
C PHE A 367 39.10 -9.22 -9.50
N TYR A 368 38.80 -10.47 -9.84
CA TYR A 368 39.79 -11.45 -10.33
C TYR A 368 40.41 -11.03 -11.67
N ASP A 369 39.67 -10.29 -12.51
CA ASP A 369 40.21 -9.80 -13.79
C ASP A 369 41.22 -8.64 -13.64
N GLY A 370 41.55 -8.21 -12.43
CA GLY A 370 42.38 -7.05 -12.13
C GLY A 370 41.62 -5.71 -12.13
N SER A 371 40.31 -5.71 -12.39
CA SER A 371 39.51 -4.47 -12.30
C SER A 371 39.16 -4.12 -10.84
N VAL A 372 38.96 -2.83 -10.64
CA VAL A 372 38.58 -2.18 -9.39
C VAL A 372 37.27 -1.44 -9.67
N GLY A 373 36.27 -1.60 -8.81
CA GLY A 373 34.95 -1.02 -8.99
C GLY A 373 34.45 -0.32 -7.72
N ILE A 374 33.67 0.74 -7.91
CA ILE A 374 32.95 1.45 -6.86
C ILE A 374 31.46 1.26 -7.09
N PHE A 375 30.77 0.73 -6.10
CA PHE A 375 29.32 0.50 -6.13
C PHE A 375 28.63 1.44 -5.14
N ASN A 376 27.44 1.91 -5.52
CA ASN A 376 26.51 2.56 -4.60
C ASN A 376 25.34 1.60 -4.35
N VAL A 377 25.03 1.30 -3.09
CA VAL A 377 23.94 0.40 -2.67
C VAL A 377 22.59 0.71 -3.37
N GLU A 378 22.32 1.99 -3.66
CA GLU A 378 21.09 2.43 -4.32
C GLU A 378 21.01 2.10 -5.82
N ARG A 379 22.13 1.73 -6.46
CA ARG A 379 22.23 1.48 -7.91
C ARG A 379 22.66 0.04 -8.19
N LYS A 380 22.06 -0.60 -9.21
CA LYS A 380 22.40 -1.97 -9.60
C LYS A 380 23.74 -2.09 -10.34
N GLU A 381 24.15 -1.03 -11.02
CA GLU A 381 25.38 -0.97 -11.81
C GLU A 381 26.50 -0.26 -11.02
N PRO A 382 27.78 -0.61 -11.25
CA PRO A 382 28.90 0.11 -10.65
C PRO A 382 28.87 1.59 -11.05
N VAL A 383 29.13 2.48 -10.10
CA VAL A 383 29.23 3.93 -10.36
C VAL A 383 30.50 4.23 -11.14
N HIS A 384 31.59 3.55 -10.79
CA HIS A 384 32.87 3.62 -11.48
C HIS A 384 33.48 2.21 -11.57
N ARG A 385 34.21 1.93 -12.66
CA ARG A 385 35.05 0.73 -12.80
C ARG A 385 36.29 1.08 -13.61
N CYS A 386 37.46 0.70 -13.12
CA CYS A 386 38.70 0.98 -13.84
C CYS A 386 38.81 0.10 -15.11
N THR A 387 39.58 0.58 -16.08
CA THR A 387 39.81 -0.08 -17.37
C THR A 387 41.30 -0.08 -17.68
N ALA A 388 41.74 -0.79 -18.73
CA ALA A 388 43.14 -0.79 -19.16
C ALA A 388 43.70 0.62 -19.52
N LYS A 389 42.85 1.65 -19.67
CA LYS A 389 43.26 3.05 -19.83
C LYS A 389 43.39 3.82 -18.51
N ASN A 390 42.77 3.31 -17.44
CA ASN A 390 42.61 3.98 -16.14
C ASN A 390 43.24 3.11 -15.03
N GLY A 391 44.50 2.68 -15.21
CA GLY A 391 45.29 2.08 -14.12
C GLY A 391 44.86 0.69 -13.65
N LYS A 392 44.04 -0.04 -14.42
CA LYS A 392 43.64 -1.41 -14.10
C LYS A 392 44.87 -2.31 -13.86
N HIS A 393 44.83 -3.14 -12.81
CA HIS A 393 45.86 -4.15 -12.52
C HIS A 393 45.91 -5.24 -13.60
N THR A 394 47.06 -5.89 -13.77
CA THR A 394 47.16 -7.05 -14.69
C THR A 394 46.57 -8.33 -14.08
N ASP A 395 46.54 -8.43 -12.76
CA ASP A 395 46.29 -9.67 -12.01
C ASP A 395 45.26 -9.46 -10.87
N PRO A 396 44.72 -10.53 -10.25
CA PRO A 396 43.65 -10.44 -9.25
C PRO A 396 43.90 -9.43 -8.12
N VAL A 397 42.89 -8.61 -7.82
CA VAL A 397 42.95 -7.63 -6.72
C VAL A 397 42.57 -8.31 -5.41
N TRP A 398 43.56 -8.67 -4.58
CA TRP A 398 43.36 -9.46 -3.36
C TRP A 398 42.79 -8.68 -2.18
N GLN A 399 43.06 -7.37 -2.10
CA GLN A 399 42.47 -6.52 -1.08
C GLN A 399 42.25 -5.08 -1.58
N VAL A 400 41.18 -4.47 -1.09
CA VAL A 400 40.92 -3.02 -1.14
C VAL A 400 40.66 -2.49 0.27
N ARG A 401 41.00 -1.23 0.53
CA ARG A 401 40.63 -0.51 1.77
C ARG A 401 40.36 0.96 1.51
N TRP A 402 39.26 1.48 2.06
CA TRP A 402 39.02 2.92 2.15
C TRP A 402 40.01 3.61 3.11
N GLN A 403 40.18 4.90 2.90
CA GLN A 403 40.93 5.80 3.75
C GLN A 403 40.05 6.99 4.15
N ALA A 404 40.58 7.91 4.97
CA ALA A 404 40.01 9.23 5.10
C ALA A 404 40.12 10.01 3.76
N ASP A 405 39.19 10.92 3.54
CA ASP A 405 39.19 11.82 2.39
C ASP A 405 40.43 12.74 2.39
N ASP A 406 40.77 13.31 1.24
CA ASP A 406 41.89 14.26 1.13
C ASP A 406 41.51 15.67 1.66
N LEU A 407 42.45 16.62 1.57
CA LEU A 407 42.23 18.01 2.00
C LEU A 407 41.20 18.76 1.12
N GLU A 408 40.80 18.21 -0.03
CA GLU A 408 39.75 18.73 -0.91
C GLU A 408 38.41 18.00 -0.70
N ASN A 409 38.35 17.04 0.23
CA ASN A 409 37.24 16.13 0.49
C ASN A 409 36.90 15.19 -0.70
N ASN A 410 37.89 14.77 -1.49
CA ASN A 410 37.73 13.65 -2.43
C ASN A 410 37.91 12.32 -1.68
N HIS A 411 37.07 11.32 -1.99
CA HIS A 411 37.16 9.99 -1.38
C HIS A 411 38.35 9.19 -1.89
N ASN A 412 39.12 8.60 -0.97
CA ASN A 412 40.34 7.84 -1.26
C ASN A 412 40.24 6.39 -0.82
N PHE A 413 40.81 5.49 -1.62
CA PHE A 413 40.99 4.09 -1.25
C PHE A 413 42.23 3.50 -1.95
N TYR A 414 42.69 2.35 -1.47
CA TYR A 414 43.89 1.68 -1.98
C TYR A 414 43.54 0.24 -2.39
N SER A 415 44.32 -0.32 -3.32
CA SER A 415 44.26 -1.72 -3.74
C SER A 415 45.64 -2.38 -3.75
N VAL A 416 45.65 -3.72 -3.59
CA VAL A 416 46.82 -4.58 -3.82
C VAL A 416 46.46 -5.74 -4.74
N SER A 417 47.39 -6.17 -5.58
CA SER A 417 47.23 -7.26 -6.55
C SER A 417 48.49 -8.15 -6.62
N SER A 418 48.35 -9.34 -7.20
CA SER A 418 49.51 -10.17 -7.59
C SER A 418 50.47 -9.44 -8.54
N ASP A 419 50.02 -8.39 -9.24
CA ASP A 419 50.89 -7.56 -10.10
C ASP A 419 51.90 -6.70 -9.33
N GLY A 420 51.93 -6.85 -8.00
CA GLY A 420 52.88 -6.21 -7.08
C GLY A 420 52.66 -4.72 -6.88
N ARG A 421 51.65 -4.12 -7.50
CA ARG A 421 51.36 -2.69 -7.37
C ARG A 421 50.43 -2.46 -6.19
N ILE A 422 50.81 -1.53 -5.33
CA ILE A 422 49.90 -0.87 -4.39
C ILE A 422 49.48 0.43 -5.06
N VAL A 423 48.21 0.51 -5.44
CA VAL A 423 47.64 1.65 -6.18
C VAL A 423 46.74 2.46 -5.24
N HIS A 424 46.97 3.77 -5.18
CA HIS A 424 46.06 4.74 -4.59
C HIS A 424 45.04 5.19 -5.64
N TRP A 425 43.78 5.28 -5.24
CA TRP A 425 42.66 5.67 -6.07
C TRP A 425 41.89 6.82 -5.41
N THR A 426 41.61 7.87 -6.18
CA THR A 426 40.85 9.05 -5.71
C THR A 426 39.64 9.26 -6.62
N ILE A 427 38.50 9.61 -6.04
CA ILE A 427 37.26 9.93 -6.78
C ILE A 427 37.18 11.45 -6.96
N ILE A 428 37.73 11.96 -8.06
CA ILE A 428 37.74 13.41 -8.37
C ILE A 428 36.59 13.70 -9.34
N LYS A 429 35.59 14.48 -8.91
CA LYS A 429 34.48 14.97 -9.76
C LYS A 429 33.72 13.88 -10.54
N ASN A 430 33.53 12.71 -9.93
CA ASN A 430 32.97 11.49 -10.53
C ASN A 430 33.83 10.83 -11.62
N GLU A 431 35.13 11.11 -11.67
CA GLU A 431 36.12 10.29 -12.38
C GLU A 431 37.06 9.59 -11.39
N LEU A 432 37.45 8.36 -11.73
CA LEU A 432 38.34 7.53 -10.93
C LEU A 432 39.79 7.73 -11.42
N THR A 433 40.57 8.49 -10.66
CA THR A 433 42.01 8.69 -10.89
C THR A 433 42.82 7.66 -10.10
N TYR A 434 44.07 7.44 -10.51
CA TYR A 434 44.95 6.44 -9.90
C TYR A 434 46.39 6.94 -9.82
N GLN A 435 47.13 6.46 -8.83
CA GLN A 435 48.55 6.68 -8.65
C GLN A 435 49.21 5.41 -8.12
N ASP A 436 50.28 4.95 -8.77
CA ASP A 436 51.14 3.90 -8.23
C ASP A 436 51.88 4.44 -7.00
N VAL A 437 51.64 3.85 -5.83
CA VAL A 437 52.30 4.24 -4.58
C VAL A 437 53.53 3.39 -4.36
N ILE A 438 53.45 2.06 -4.44
CA ILE A 438 54.62 1.18 -4.31
C ILE A 438 54.52 0.05 -5.34
N CYS A 439 55.67 -0.37 -5.88
CA CYS A 439 55.81 -1.61 -6.64
C CYS A 439 56.71 -2.58 -5.87
N LEU A 440 56.17 -3.74 -5.52
CA LEU A 440 56.88 -4.82 -4.84
C LEU A 440 57.92 -5.42 -5.80
N THR A 441 59.19 -5.07 -5.63
CA THR A 441 60.28 -5.54 -6.50
C THR A 441 61.25 -6.43 -5.73
N LEU A 442 61.68 -7.52 -6.37
CA LEU A 442 62.56 -8.52 -5.79
C LEU A 442 64.00 -8.30 -6.30
N PRO A 443 64.92 -7.80 -5.47
CA PRO A 443 66.26 -7.44 -5.93
C PRO A 443 67.13 -8.67 -6.27
N ASP A 444 66.88 -9.79 -5.59
CA ASP A 444 67.72 -11.00 -5.68
C ASP A 444 67.34 -11.92 -6.85
N THR A 445 66.18 -11.69 -7.48
CA THR A 445 65.68 -12.44 -8.65
C THR A 445 65.55 -11.51 -9.85
N THR A 446 66.61 -11.49 -10.69
CA THR A 446 66.55 -10.88 -12.02
C THR A 446 66.38 -11.96 -13.08
N ALA A 447 65.31 -11.86 -13.88
CA ALA A 447 65.08 -12.73 -15.02
C ALA A 447 65.78 -12.14 -16.25
N GLU A 448 66.59 -12.95 -16.94
CA GLU A 448 67.13 -12.56 -18.26
C GLU A 448 66.08 -12.91 -19.34
N GLY A 449 65.54 -11.89 -19.98
CA GLY A 449 64.63 -12.05 -21.11
C GLY A 449 65.33 -12.58 -22.37
N PRO A 450 64.58 -12.99 -23.41
CA PRO A 450 65.13 -13.59 -24.63
C PRO A 450 66.22 -12.76 -25.32
N ASP A 451 66.13 -11.43 -25.24
CA ASP A 451 67.08 -10.48 -25.82
C ASP A 451 68.22 -10.06 -24.85
N GLY A 452 68.39 -10.79 -23.72
CA GLY A 452 69.39 -10.49 -22.69
C GLY A 452 69.04 -9.32 -21.76
N THR A 453 67.84 -8.74 -21.90
CA THR A 453 67.35 -7.68 -21.01
C THR A 453 67.06 -8.23 -19.63
N LYS A 454 67.72 -7.70 -18.59
CA LYS A 454 67.46 -8.07 -17.19
C LYS A 454 66.19 -7.38 -16.71
N VAL A 455 65.19 -8.17 -16.33
CA VAL A 455 63.92 -7.72 -15.76
C VAL A 455 63.92 -8.08 -14.27
N ASN A 456 63.65 -7.12 -13.40
CA ASN A 456 63.46 -7.39 -11.98
C ASN A 456 62.17 -8.20 -11.80
N THR A 457 62.20 -9.32 -11.08
CA THR A 457 60.97 -10.02 -10.73
C THR A 457 60.14 -9.15 -9.77
N VAL A 458 58.82 -9.19 -9.96
CA VAL A 458 57.84 -8.45 -9.17
C VAL A 458 57.25 -9.41 -8.13
N GLY A 459 57.18 -8.97 -6.87
CA GLY A 459 56.63 -9.75 -5.76
C GLY A 459 55.10 -9.64 -5.71
N CYS A 460 54.41 -10.75 -5.50
CA CYS A 460 52.94 -10.78 -5.49
C CYS A 460 52.40 -10.27 -4.15
N GLY A 461 51.62 -9.18 -4.17
CA GLY A 461 51.02 -8.57 -2.97
C GLY A 461 49.66 -9.16 -2.65
N THR A 462 49.47 -9.67 -1.42
CA THR A 462 48.30 -10.49 -1.06
C THR A 462 47.36 -9.83 -0.05
N ALA A 463 47.89 -9.03 0.89
CA ALA A 463 47.11 -8.36 1.91
C ALA A 463 47.79 -7.07 2.37
N PHE A 464 47.01 -6.10 2.88
CA PHE A 464 47.57 -4.88 3.49
C PHE A 464 46.66 -4.29 4.57
N ASP A 465 47.21 -3.51 5.51
CA ASP A 465 46.42 -2.82 6.55
C ASP A 465 47.07 -1.50 6.98
N PHE A 466 46.25 -0.47 7.17
CA PHE A 466 46.69 0.88 7.54
C PHE A 466 46.95 1.01 9.05
N HIS A 467 48.03 1.69 9.42
CA HIS A 467 48.36 1.93 10.82
C HIS A 467 47.40 2.98 11.43
N ARG A 468 46.64 2.59 12.45
CA ARG A 468 45.52 3.39 13.02
C ARG A 468 45.85 4.82 13.48
N LYS A 469 47.04 5.07 14.04
CA LYS A 469 47.44 6.40 14.55
C LYS A 469 48.41 7.19 13.65
N ASN A 470 49.22 6.50 12.85
CA ASN A 470 50.20 7.08 11.93
C ASN A 470 49.69 6.88 10.48
N ASP A 471 48.83 7.79 10.01
CA ASP A 471 48.12 7.65 8.73
C ASP A 471 49.03 7.31 7.53
N TYR A 472 50.24 7.85 7.48
CA TYR A 472 51.18 7.62 6.38
C TYR A 472 51.76 6.20 6.31
N LEU A 473 51.58 5.36 7.34
CA LEU A 473 52.13 4.00 7.43
C LEU A 473 51.11 2.90 7.08
N PHE A 474 51.58 1.88 6.36
CA PHE A 474 50.85 0.64 6.14
C PHE A 474 51.77 -0.57 6.08
N LEU A 475 51.23 -1.76 6.30
CA LEU A 475 51.93 -3.03 6.11
C LEU A 475 51.40 -3.70 4.84
N VAL A 476 52.28 -4.37 4.09
CA VAL A 476 51.93 -5.22 2.95
C VAL A 476 52.50 -6.62 3.17
N GLY A 477 51.65 -7.65 3.11
CA GLY A 477 52.05 -9.05 3.06
C GLY A 477 52.18 -9.55 1.62
N THR A 478 53.09 -10.49 1.38
CA THR A 478 53.36 -11.04 0.05
C THR A 478 53.17 -12.56 -0.03
N GLU A 479 53.10 -13.08 -1.26
CA GLU A 479 53.03 -14.51 -1.55
C GLU A 479 54.32 -15.28 -1.16
N GLU A 480 55.45 -14.59 -1.06
CA GLU A 480 56.72 -15.14 -0.57
C GLU A 480 56.76 -15.36 0.95
N GLY A 481 55.75 -14.87 1.69
CA GLY A 481 55.75 -14.89 3.16
C GLY A 481 56.44 -13.69 3.83
N LYS A 482 56.86 -12.69 3.04
CA LYS A 482 57.46 -11.44 3.54
C LYS A 482 56.39 -10.44 3.95
N ILE A 483 56.78 -9.53 4.84
CA ILE A 483 55.99 -8.35 5.21
C ILE A 483 56.87 -7.12 5.06
N HIS A 484 56.40 -6.17 4.26
CA HIS A 484 57.04 -4.89 4.03
C HIS A 484 56.30 -3.79 4.78
N MET A 485 57.03 -2.97 5.52
CA MET A 485 56.49 -1.74 6.12
C MET A 485 56.67 -0.59 5.13
N CYS A 486 55.57 0.08 4.81
CA CYS A 486 55.45 0.98 3.68
C CYS A 486 55.01 2.39 4.14
N SER A 487 55.38 3.40 3.36
CA SER A 487 54.93 4.79 3.55
C SER A 487 54.29 5.33 2.28
N LYS A 488 53.15 6.02 2.42
CA LYS A 488 52.50 6.71 1.29
C LYS A 488 53.41 7.75 0.61
N ALA A 489 54.35 8.33 1.36
CA ALA A 489 55.22 9.40 0.90
C ALA A 489 56.51 8.92 0.21
N TYR A 490 56.87 7.63 0.36
CA TYR A 490 58.12 7.07 -0.16
C TYR A 490 57.82 5.88 -1.08
N THR A 491 57.70 6.18 -2.37
CA THR A 491 57.21 5.23 -3.37
C THR A 491 58.23 4.18 -3.83
N SER A 492 59.53 4.47 -3.64
CA SER A 492 60.63 3.66 -4.20
C SER A 492 61.33 2.73 -3.20
N GLN A 493 60.99 2.77 -1.90
CA GLN A 493 61.70 2.01 -0.85
C GLN A 493 60.75 1.61 0.29
N PHE A 494 60.92 0.38 0.81
CA PHE A 494 60.30 -0.07 2.06
C PHE A 494 61.05 0.54 3.26
N LEU A 495 60.33 0.83 4.35
CA LEU A 495 60.91 1.34 5.60
C LEU A 495 61.57 0.23 6.42
N ASP A 496 60.97 -0.96 6.44
CA ASP A 496 61.55 -2.19 7.01
C ASP A 496 60.96 -3.39 6.24
N SER A 497 61.61 -4.55 6.35
CA SER A 497 61.20 -5.78 5.68
C SER A 497 61.49 -6.97 6.59
N VAL A 498 60.49 -7.82 6.81
CA VAL A 498 60.57 -8.98 7.71
C VAL A 498 60.16 -10.25 6.96
N ASP A 499 61.03 -11.27 6.99
CA ASP A 499 60.73 -12.62 6.51
C ASP A 499 59.82 -13.31 7.56
N ALA A 500 58.51 -13.07 7.45
CA ALA A 500 57.55 -13.40 8.50
C ALA A 500 57.08 -14.86 8.46
N HIS A 501 56.90 -15.41 7.26
CA HIS A 501 56.31 -16.72 7.00
C HIS A 501 57.08 -17.48 5.92
N ASN A 502 56.91 -18.80 5.87
CA ASN A 502 57.54 -19.66 4.86
C ASN A 502 56.70 -19.82 3.59
N MET A 503 55.49 -19.25 3.57
CA MET A 503 54.52 -19.29 2.47
C MET A 503 53.65 -18.04 2.51
N ALA A 504 52.86 -17.83 1.45
CA ALA A 504 51.94 -16.71 1.26
C ALA A 504 51.22 -16.24 2.53
N VAL A 505 51.36 -14.95 2.85
CA VAL A 505 50.59 -14.28 3.90
C VAL A 505 49.18 -14.04 3.37
N TYR A 506 48.14 -14.54 4.03
CA TYR A 506 46.74 -14.36 3.59
C TYR A 506 46.05 -13.18 4.27
N LYS A 507 46.47 -12.79 5.48
CA LYS A 507 45.99 -11.56 6.13
C LYS A 507 47.08 -10.92 6.98
N VAL A 508 47.06 -9.59 7.01
CA VAL A 508 47.77 -8.75 7.98
C VAL A 508 46.73 -7.83 8.62
N ARG A 509 46.75 -7.67 9.96
CA ARG A 509 45.83 -6.79 10.69
C ARG A 509 46.53 -6.11 11.87
N TRP A 510 46.47 -4.78 11.94
CA TRP A 510 46.89 -4.04 13.14
C TRP A 510 45.95 -4.31 14.32
N ASN A 511 46.49 -4.31 15.54
CA ASN A 511 45.72 -4.44 16.76
C ASN A 511 44.76 -3.23 16.92
N PRO A 512 43.50 -3.44 17.34
CA PRO A 512 42.52 -2.36 17.35
C PRO A 512 42.81 -1.23 18.35
N TYR A 513 43.63 -1.51 19.37
CA TYR A 513 43.97 -0.58 20.46
C TYR A 513 45.45 -0.19 20.44
N HIS A 514 46.36 -1.18 20.34
CA HIS A 514 47.79 -0.95 20.48
C HIS A 514 48.45 -0.62 19.13
N PRO A 515 49.04 0.59 18.94
CA PRO A 515 49.50 1.04 17.63
C PRO A 515 50.62 0.17 17.05
N ASN A 516 51.54 -0.33 17.88
CA ASN A 516 52.75 -1.00 17.40
C ASN A 516 52.58 -2.52 17.19
N ILE A 517 51.40 -3.10 17.41
CA ILE A 517 51.19 -4.57 17.36
C ILE A 517 50.33 -4.96 16.17
N TYR A 518 50.73 -6.00 15.45
CA TYR A 518 49.98 -6.57 14.34
C TYR A 518 49.98 -8.11 14.37
N VAL A 519 48.95 -8.70 13.76
CA VAL A 519 48.79 -10.16 13.60
C VAL A 519 48.80 -10.52 12.12
N THR A 520 49.29 -11.72 11.83
CA THR A 520 49.56 -12.23 10.48
C THR A 520 49.16 -13.70 10.41
N CYS A 521 48.57 -14.13 9.30
CA CYS A 521 48.28 -15.54 9.04
C CYS A 521 48.73 -15.94 7.63
N SER A 522 49.06 -17.22 7.45
CA SER A 522 49.69 -17.72 6.22
C SER A 522 49.21 -19.12 5.83
N ALA A 523 49.47 -19.45 4.58
CA ALA A 523 49.45 -20.82 4.09
C ALA A 523 50.39 -21.77 4.88
N ASP A 524 51.40 -21.27 5.60
CA ASP A 524 52.38 -22.03 6.40
C ASP A 524 51.84 -22.60 7.74
N TRP A 525 50.51 -22.57 7.90
CA TRP A 525 49.74 -23.06 9.07
C TRP A 525 49.90 -22.22 10.34
N THR A 526 50.73 -21.18 10.33
CA THR A 526 50.98 -20.36 11.52
C THR A 526 50.17 -19.05 11.54
N VAL A 527 49.76 -18.66 12.74
CA VAL A 527 49.42 -17.27 13.09
C VAL A 527 50.57 -16.69 13.90
N LYS A 528 51.06 -15.51 13.51
CA LYS A 528 52.17 -14.84 14.19
C LYS A 528 51.78 -13.43 14.62
N ILE A 529 52.21 -13.05 15.83
CA ILE A 529 52.02 -11.71 16.40
C ILE A 529 53.38 -11.02 16.43
N TRP A 530 53.40 -9.77 15.98
CA TRP A 530 54.62 -8.99 15.76
C TRP A 530 54.53 -7.63 16.43
N GLU A 531 55.69 -7.06 16.74
CA GLU A 531 55.86 -5.68 17.16
C GLU A 531 56.59 -4.88 16.08
N MET A 532 56.09 -3.69 15.79
CA MET A 532 56.73 -2.71 14.92
C MET A 532 58.02 -2.21 15.58
N SER A 533 59.17 -2.45 14.95
CA SER A 533 60.44 -1.93 15.44
C SER A 533 60.41 -0.41 15.48
N SER A 534 60.77 0.18 16.62
CA SER A 534 60.76 1.64 16.82
C SER A 534 61.96 2.35 16.16
N LYS A 535 62.75 1.66 15.32
CA LYS A 535 63.92 2.19 14.61
C LYS A 535 63.55 2.99 13.35
N THR A 536 62.71 4.01 13.51
CA THR A 536 62.48 5.06 12.50
C THR A 536 63.44 6.26 12.66
N SER A 537 64.30 6.25 13.68
CA SER A 537 65.43 7.19 13.82
C SER A 537 66.69 6.71 13.07
N ILE A 538 67.56 7.66 12.72
CA ILE A 538 68.63 7.50 11.71
C ILE A 538 69.90 6.79 12.26
N ASP A 539 69.94 6.45 13.55
CA ASP A 539 71.14 5.97 14.25
C ASP A 539 71.46 4.48 13.96
N LYS A 540 72.19 4.26 12.86
CA LYS A 540 72.75 2.96 12.46
C LYS A 540 74.02 2.56 13.25
N SER A 541 74.12 2.89 14.55
CA SER A 541 75.35 2.74 15.35
C SER A 541 75.55 1.35 15.98
N ASP A 542 74.49 0.73 16.50
CA ASP A 542 74.61 -0.40 17.42
C ASP A 542 74.18 -1.75 16.81
N THR A 543 75.17 -2.48 16.27
CA THR A 543 74.99 -3.73 15.51
C THR A 543 74.91 -5.00 16.39
N SER A 544 74.96 -4.89 17.73
CA SER A 544 75.31 -6.02 18.61
C SER A 544 74.14 -6.74 19.32
N ASN A 545 72.90 -6.23 19.24
CA ASN A 545 71.71 -6.84 19.87
C ASN A 545 70.47 -6.96 18.95
N ASP A 546 70.60 -6.65 17.66
CA ASP A 546 69.44 -6.40 16.77
C ASP A 546 68.61 -7.64 16.40
N ALA A 547 69.08 -8.84 16.73
CA ALA A 547 68.45 -10.11 16.39
C ALA A 547 67.14 -10.41 17.13
N ASN A 548 66.76 -9.63 18.17
CA ASN A 548 65.50 -9.84 18.90
C ASN A 548 64.35 -8.96 18.39
N SER A 549 64.62 -7.83 17.73
CA SER A 549 63.59 -6.91 17.22
C SER A 549 62.89 -7.40 15.94
N ARG A 550 63.36 -8.50 15.32
CA ARG A 550 62.82 -9.07 14.08
C ARG A 550 62.26 -10.49 14.26
N LYS A 551 61.89 -10.86 15.50
CA LYS A 551 61.24 -12.13 15.81
C LYS A 551 59.75 -11.93 16.10
N PRO A 552 58.89 -12.91 15.80
CA PRO A 552 57.51 -12.88 16.26
C PRO A 552 57.47 -12.99 17.79
N LEU A 553 56.63 -12.20 18.44
CA LEU A 553 56.37 -12.26 19.88
C LEU A 553 55.67 -13.56 20.27
N PHE A 554 54.76 -14.00 19.40
CA PHE A 554 54.05 -15.27 19.51
C PHE A 554 53.97 -15.94 18.14
N THR A 555 54.04 -17.26 18.13
CA THR A 555 53.78 -18.11 16.95
C THR A 555 52.85 -19.23 17.40
N PHE A 556 51.69 -19.34 16.76
CA PHE A 556 50.70 -20.38 16.97
C PHE A 556 50.67 -21.26 15.72
N ASP A 557 50.81 -22.58 15.87
CA ASP A 557 50.60 -23.54 14.78
C ASP A 557 49.20 -24.15 14.92
N LEU A 558 48.38 -24.01 13.88
CA LEU A 558 46.99 -24.47 13.87
C LEU A 558 46.84 -25.84 13.16
N ASN A 559 47.96 -26.48 12.79
CA ASN A 559 48.05 -27.77 12.09
C ASN A 559 47.35 -27.80 10.70
N ASN A 560 46.93 -26.65 10.18
CA ASN A 560 46.34 -26.51 8.86
C ASN A 560 46.43 -25.06 8.35
N SER A 561 46.24 -24.89 7.04
CA SER A 561 46.28 -23.59 6.37
C SER A 561 45.26 -22.61 6.96
N VAL A 562 45.72 -21.44 7.39
CA VAL A 562 44.92 -20.44 8.11
C VAL A 562 44.41 -19.41 7.10
N GLY A 563 43.14 -19.51 6.72
CA GLY A 563 42.55 -18.68 5.67
C GLY A 563 42.47 -17.20 6.05
N ASP A 564 42.18 -16.91 7.32
CA ASP A 564 41.99 -15.54 7.80
C ASP A 564 42.19 -15.42 9.33
N VAL A 565 42.52 -14.20 9.79
CA VAL A 565 42.66 -13.82 11.20
C VAL A 565 42.11 -12.41 11.45
N ALA A 566 41.37 -12.25 12.53
CA ALA A 566 40.78 -10.99 12.95
C ALA A 566 40.99 -10.74 14.46
N TRP A 567 41.28 -9.49 14.83
CA TRP A 567 41.28 -9.04 16.22
C TRP A 567 39.85 -8.75 16.71
N SER A 568 39.62 -8.97 18.00
CA SER A 568 38.38 -8.58 18.67
C SER A 568 38.27 -7.05 18.81
N PRO A 569 37.14 -6.43 18.42
CA PRO A 569 36.89 -5.00 18.66
C PRO A 569 36.48 -4.70 20.12
N TYR A 570 36.62 -5.68 21.02
CA TYR A 570 36.22 -5.58 22.44
C TYR A 570 37.36 -5.73 23.43
N SER A 571 38.51 -6.28 23.02
CA SER A 571 39.70 -6.40 23.88
C SER A 571 40.97 -6.55 23.06
N SER A 572 42.07 -5.97 23.55
CA SER A 572 43.37 -5.94 22.88
C SER A 572 44.08 -7.29 22.82
N THR A 573 43.69 -8.26 23.64
CA THR A 573 44.35 -9.58 23.76
C THR A 573 43.60 -10.73 23.08
N VAL A 574 42.42 -10.47 22.53
CA VAL A 574 41.55 -11.50 21.93
C VAL A 574 41.61 -11.45 20.40
N PHE A 575 41.90 -12.58 19.75
CA PHE A 575 41.80 -12.73 18.30
C PHE A 575 41.16 -14.07 17.93
N ALA A 576 40.61 -14.14 16.71
CA ALA A 576 40.06 -15.35 16.13
C ALA A 576 40.73 -15.65 14.78
N ALA A 577 40.92 -16.93 14.48
CA ALA A 577 41.51 -17.43 13.24
C ALA A 577 40.67 -18.59 12.69
N VAL A 578 40.70 -18.80 11.36
CA VAL A 578 39.95 -19.87 10.70
C VAL A 578 40.82 -20.71 9.78
N THR A 579 40.56 -22.01 9.77
CA THR A 579 41.39 -23.01 9.06
C THR A 579 40.65 -23.74 7.95
N ALA A 580 41.42 -24.20 6.97
CA ALA A 580 40.93 -24.93 5.80
C ALA A 580 40.35 -26.33 6.12
N ASP A 581 40.38 -26.82 7.36
CA ASP A 581 39.76 -28.08 7.77
C ASP A 581 38.31 -27.93 8.27
N GLY A 582 37.84 -26.71 8.55
CA GLY A 582 36.49 -26.42 9.03
C GLY A 582 36.39 -25.84 10.44
N LYS A 583 37.53 -25.59 11.12
CA LYS A 583 37.56 -25.09 12.51
C LYS A 583 37.69 -23.57 12.63
N VAL A 584 37.08 -23.04 13.68
CA VAL A 584 37.33 -21.70 14.21
C VAL A 584 38.15 -21.84 15.49
N PHE A 585 39.22 -21.06 15.60
CA PHE A 585 40.06 -20.94 16.78
C PHE A 585 39.91 -19.54 17.38
N ILE A 586 39.80 -19.44 18.71
CA ILE A 586 39.80 -18.16 19.42
C ILE A 586 40.81 -18.23 20.57
N TYR A 587 41.65 -17.21 20.68
CA TYR A 587 42.67 -17.07 21.70
C TYR A 587 42.39 -15.80 22.53
N ASP A 588 42.53 -15.87 23.86
CA ASP A 588 42.77 -14.69 24.70
C ASP A 588 44.15 -14.83 25.33
N LEU A 589 45.12 -14.08 24.80
CA LEU A 589 46.52 -14.08 25.24
C LEU A 589 46.66 -13.81 26.74
N HIS A 590 45.70 -13.08 27.34
CA HIS A 590 45.70 -12.76 28.76
C HIS A 590 45.37 -13.95 29.66
N ILE A 591 44.67 -14.96 29.13
CA ILE A 591 44.23 -16.15 29.86
C ILE A 591 45.12 -17.34 29.50
N ASN A 592 45.27 -17.66 28.21
CA ASN A 592 46.18 -18.70 27.73
C ASN A 592 47.09 -18.11 26.64
N LYS A 593 48.41 -18.28 26.82
CA LYS A 593 49.45 -17.69 25.96
C LYS A 593 49.77 -18.53 24.72
N TYR A 594 49.36 -19.80 24.68
CA TYR A 594 49.85 -20.77 23.68
C TYR A 594 48.75 -21.64 23.08
N GLU A 595 47.73 -22.01 23.86
CA GLU A 595 46.61 -22.85 23.40
C GLU A 595 45.35 -22.00 23.19
N PRO A 596 44.43 -22.40 22.27
CA PRO A 596 43.17 -21.69 22.06
C PRO A 596 42.24 -21.81 23.27
N LEU A 597 41.50 -20.74 23.57
CA LEU A 597 40.40 -20.74 24.55
C LEU A 597 39.15 -21.46 24.01
N CYS A 598 39.03 -21.55 22.68
CA CYS A 598 37.99 -22.30 21.97
C CYS A 598 38.57 -22.81 20.65
N GLU A 599 38.55 -24.13 20.46
CA GLU A 599 38.69 -24.79 19.15
C GLU A 599 37.35 -25.46 18.83
N GLN A 600 36.69 -25.05 17.74
CA GLN A 600 35.38 -25.62 17.38
C GLN A 600 35.23 -25.87 15.88
N MET A 601 34.83 -27.09 15.52
CA MET A 601 34.45 -27.48 14.17
C MET A 601 33.09 -26.87 13.81
N VAL A 602 33.08 -25.89 12.92
CA VAL A 602 31.87 -25.18 12.47
C VAL A 602 31.38 -25.73 11.13
N ALA A 603 32.30 -26.09 10.24
CA ALA A 603 31.99 -26.54 8.88
C ALA A 603 31.64 -28.05 8.85
N GLN A 604 30.42 -28.41 9.26
CA GLN A 604 29.97 -29.81 9.44
C GLN A 604 30.09 -30.74 8.20
N LYS A 605 30.29 -30.22 6.99
CA LYS A 605 30.44 -31.05 5.78
C LYS A 605 31.89 -31.49 5.62
N LYS A 606 32.13 -32.79 5.47
CA LYS A 606 33.46 -33.30 5.10
C LYS A 606 33.90 -32.63 3.79
N LYS A 607 35.01 -31.89 3.83
CA LYS A 607 35.55 -31.02 2.77
C LYS A 607 34.75 -29.71 2.50
N THR A 608 34.33 -28.99 3.54
CA THR A 608 34.12 -27.52 3.47
C THR A 608 35.29 -26.82 4.14
N LYS A 609 35.92 -25.86 3.45
CA LYS A 609 36.96 -24.99 4.00
C LYS A 609 36.32 -23.70 4.52
N LEU A 610 36.86 -23.14 5.61
CA LEU A 610 36.55 -21.77 6.00
C LEU A 610 37.53 -20.82 5.31
N THR A 611 37.06 -19.64 4.90
CA THR A 611 37.85 -18.68 4.10
C THR A 611 38.09 -17.35 4.79
N HIS A 612 37.07 -16.75 5.42
CA HIS A 612 37.16 -15.44 6.08
C HIS A 612 36.44 -15.42 7.44
N ILE A 613 36.91 -14.56 8.34
CA ILE A 613 36.29 -14.29 9.64
C ILE A 613 36.34 -12.79 9.96
N GLU A 614 35.20 -12.21 10.37
CA GLU A 614 35.15 -10.82 10.83
C GLU A 614 34.22 -10.72 12.05
N PHE A 615 34.72 -10.08 13.13
CA PHE A 615 33.91 -9.76 14.31
C PHE A 615 32.87 -8.70 13.98
N ASN A 616 31.66 -8.82 14.54
CA ASN A 616 30.73 -7.69 14.55
C ASN A 616 31.31 -6.56 15.45
N PRO A 617 31.20 -5.26 15.10
CA PRO A 617 31.78 -4.17 15.90
C PRO A 617 31.06 -3.82 17.21
N VAL A 618 29.82 -4.31 17.45
CA VAL A 618 29.02 -3.95 18.65
C VAL A 618 28.41 -5.15 19.39
N TYR A 619 28.06 -6.22 18.67
CA TYR A 619 27.52 -7.44 19.26
C TYR A 619 28.59 -8.55 19.40
N PRO A 620 28.59 -9.34 20.49
CA PRO A 620 29.60 -10.37 20.73
C PRO A 620 29.40 -11.62 19.85
N MET A 621 29.68 -11.46 18.56
CA MET A 621 29.57 -12.48 17.53
C MET A 621 30.68 -12.33 16.49
N VAL A 622 30.97 -13.43 15.80
CA VAL A 622 31.75 -13.46 14.56
C VAL A 622 30.87 -13.97 13.42
N ILE A 623 31.15 -13.50 12.21
CA ILE A 623 30.66 -14.13 10.97
C ILE A 623 31.81 -14.83 10.27
N VAL A 624 31.53 -16.01 9.74
CA VAL A 624 32.52 -16.90 9.12
C VAL A 624 32.01 -17.37 7.75
N GLY A 625 32.83 -17.21 6.71
CA GLY A 625 32.54 -17.62 5.34
C GLY A 625 33.15 -18.97 4.97
N ASP A 626 32.51 -19.71 4.07
CA ASP A 626 33.01 -20.99 3.55
C ASP A 626 33.29 -21.00 2.03
N ASP A 627 33.97 -22.07 1.57
CA ASP A 627 34.27 -22.33 0.16
C ASP A 627 33.06 -22.78 -0.69
N ARG A 628 31.84 -22.66 -0.17
CA ARG A 628 30.58 -23.08 -0.82
C ARG A 628 29.46 -22.05 -0.70
N GLY A 629 29.81 -20.78 -0.47
CA GLY A 629 28.91 -19.65 -0.55
C GLY A 629 27.94 -19.53 0.62
N ASN A 630 28.27 -20.10 1.78
CA ASN A 630 27.51 -19.98 3.02
C ASN A 630 28.27 -19.04 3.98
N VAL A 631 27.53 -18.22 4.72
CA VAL A 631 28.07 -17.48 5.88
C VAL A 631 27.34 -17.92 7.13
N THR A 632 28.07 -18.25 8.18
CA THR A 632 27.50 -18.66 9.48
C THR A 632 27.86 -17.60 10.53
N SER A 633 26.87 -17.11 11.27
CA SER A 633 27.11 -16.28 12.45
C SER A 633 27.21 -17.14 13.71
N LEU A 634 28.16 -16.81 14.59
CA LEU A 634 28.47 -17.53 15.81
C LEU A 634 28.51 -16.55 16.97
N LYS A 635 27.82 -16.84 18.07
CA LYS A 635 27.86 -16.04 19.30
C LYS A 635 29.00 -16.50 20.21
N LEU A 636 29.73 -15.53 20.76
CA LEU A 636 30.82 -15.75 21.71
C LEU A 636 30.26 -16.04 23.11
N SER A 637 30.60 -17.18 23.71
CA SER A 637 30.29 -17.47 25.11
C SER A 637 30.92 -16.44 26.06
N PRO A 638 30.40 -16.26 27.30
CA PRO A 638 30.92 -15.29 28.26
C PRO A 638 32.44 -15.32 28.48
N ASN A 639 33.06 -16.52 28.49
CA ASN A 639 34.49 -16.69 28.72
C ASN A 639 35.36 -16.07 27.62
N LEU A 640 34.90 -16.06 26.36
CA LEU A 640 35.60 -15.51 25.19
C LEU A 640 35.56 -13.97 25.13
N ARG A 641 34.88 -13.30 26.07
CA ARG A 641 34.67 -11.85 26.08
C ARG A 641 34.70 -11.23 27.48
N LYS A 642 35.55 -11.76 28.36
CA LYS A 642 35.79 -11.25 29.72
C LYS A 642 36.41 -9.84 29.71
N MET A 643 35.56 -8.82 29.63
CA MET A 643 35.98 -7.42 29.85
C MET A 643 36.47 -7.20 31.29
N PRO A 644 37.42 -6.27 31.52
CA PRO A 644 37.81 -5.86 32.87
C PRO A 644 36.61 -5.42 33.70
N LYS A 645 36.40 -6.04 34.87
CA LYS A 645 35.25 -5.73 35.74
C LYS A 645 35.39 -4.31 36.32
N GLU A 646 34.53 -3.39 35.89
CA GLU A 646 34.43 -2.05 36.48
C GLU A 646 34.17 -2.16 37.99
N LYS A 647 34.87 -1.34 38.80
CA LYS A 647 34.73 -1.37 40.26
C LYS A 647 33.30 -0.93 40.64
N LYS A 648 32.57 -1.74 41.40
CA LYS A 648 31.22 -1.41 41.89
C LYS A 648 31.21 -0.01 42.54
N GLY A 649 30.41 0.91 41.99
CA GLY A 649 30.29 2.29 42.47
C GLY A 649 31.16 3.32 41.74
N ALA A 650 32.02 2.92 40.80
CA ALA A 650 32.64 3.85 39.86
C ALA A 650 31.62 4.34 38.80
N PRO A 651 31.76 5.57 38.26
CA PRO A 651 31.07 5.95 37.03
C PRO A 651 31.55 5.07 35.86
N PRO A 652 30.74 4.86 34.81
CA PRO A 652 31.16 4.14 33.62
C PRO A 652 32.37 4.85 32.99
N MET A 653 33.44 4.11 32.68
CA MET A 653 34.68 4.72 32.20
C MET A 653 34.49 5.35 30.80
N ASP A 654 35.14 6.49 30.58
CA ASP A 654 35.19 7.15 29.28
C ASP A 654 35.83 6.22 28.21
N PRO A 655 35.40 6.25 26.93
CA PRO A 655 35.96 5.39 25.89
C PRO A 655 37.48 5.48 25.75
N LYS A 656 38.09 6.65 25.96
CA LYS A 656 39.57 6.79 25.93
C LYS A 656 40.23 6.05 27.09
N GLN A 657 39.65 6.13 28.28
CA GLN A 657 40.14 5.39 29.45
C GLN A 657 39.97 3.87 29.28
N LYS A 658 38.97 3.42 28.50
CA LYS A 658 38.84 2.01 28.11
C LYS A 658 39.90 1.59 27.10
N GLU A 659 40.24 2.44 26.13
CA GLU A 659 41.37 2.23 25.22
C GLU A 659 42.71 2.14 25.97
N GLU A 660 42.98 3.08 26.89
CA GLU A 660 44.18 3.11 27.73
C GLU A 660 44.30 1.85 28.62
N ASN A 661 43.20 1.38 29.20
CA ASN A 661 43.19 0.15 30.01
C ASN A 661 43.47 -1.10 29.17
N GLU A 662 42.94 -1.21 27.95
CA GLU A 662 43.23 -2.34 27.05
C GLU A 662 44.65 -2.27 26.46
N ILE A 663 45.18 -1.07 26.20
CA ILE A 663 46.60 -0.85 25.89
C ILE A 663 47.47 -1.36 27.04
N ALA A 664 47.17 -0.96 28.29
CA ALA A 664 47.91 -1.42 29.47
C ALA A 664 47.76 -2.93 29.75
N LYS A 665 46.60 -3.53 29.43
CA LYS A 665 46.36 -4.98 29.49
C LYS A 665 47.33 -5.75 28.58
N LEU A 666 47.49 -5.28 27.34
CA LEU A 666 48.40 -5.89 26.38
C LEU A 666 49.87 -5.58 26.71
N GLU A 667 50.21 -4.34 27.04
CA GLU A 667 51.59 -3.93 27.31
C GLU A 667 52.18 -4.63 28.56
N LYS A 668 51.36 -4.89 29.59
CA LYS A 668 51.73 -5.75 30.72
C LYS A 668 51.99 -7.21 30.31
N LEU A 669 51.31 -7.69 29.27
CA LEU A 669 51.55 -9.03 28.73
C LEU A 669 52.82 -9.06 27.87
N LEU A 670 53.08 -7.99 27.10
CA LEU A 670 54.27 -7.84 26.27
C LEU A 670 55.55 -7.70 27.10
N SER A 671 55.55 -6.98 28.23
CA SER A 671 56.73 -6.92 29.10
C SER A 671 57.17 -8.31 29.60
N MET A 672 56.22 -9.18 29.95
CA MET A 672 56.45 -10.59 30.33
C MET A 672 56.91 -11.51 29.16
N VAL A 673 57.15 -10.96 27.97
CA VAL A 673 57.64 -11.67 26.76
C VAL A 673 58.87 -10.99 26.16
N ARG A 674 58.98 -9.65 26.28
CA ARG A 674 60.18 -8.88 25.93
C ARG A 674 61.33 -9.15 26.90
N GLU A 675 61.05 -9.38 28.18
CA GLU A 675 62.05 -9.85 29.15
C GLU A 675 62.32 -11.35 28.94
N PRO A 676 63.58 -11.78 28.68
CA PRO A 676 63.91 -13.20 28.67
C PRO A 676 63.78 -13.77 30.10
N PRO A 677 63.36 -15.04 30.26
CA PRO A 677 63.32 -15.67 31.57
C PRO A 677 64.75 -15.70 32.15
N VAL A 678 64.97 -14.94 33.23
CA VAL A 678 66.28 -14.89 33.89
C VAL A 678 66.62 -16.28 34.40
N ASP A 679 67.71 -16.82 33.89
CA ASP A 679 68.22 -18.15 34.22
C ASP A 679 68.37 -18.30 35.75
N SER A 680 67.50 -19.12 36.36
CA SER A 680 67.60 -19.50 37.77
C SER A 680 68.66 -20.60 37.97
N VAL A 681 69.84 -20.37 37.38
CA VAL A 681 71.03 -21.21 37.49
C VAL A 681 71.59 -21.09 38.91
N LYS A 682 71.13 -22.03 39.73
CA LYS A 682 71.59 -22.39 41.07
C LYS A 682 73.01 -21.94 41.43
N LYS A 683 73.11 -21.13 42.49
CA LYS A 683 74.02 -21.41 43.61
C LYS A 683 73.51 -20.80 44.91
#